data_AF-A0A2S8B5L1-F1
#
_entry.id   AF-A0A2S8B5L1-F1
#
_cell.length_a   1.000
_cell.length_b   1.000
_cell.length_c   1.000
_cell.angle_alpha   90.00
_cell.angle_beta   90.00
_cell.angle_gamma   90.00
#
_symmetry.space_group_name_H-M   'P 1'
#
loop_
_entity.id
_entity.type
_entity.pdbx_description
1 polymer ?
#
loop_
_entity_poly.entity_id
_entity_poly.type
_entity_poly.pdbx_seq_one_letter_code
_entity_poly.pdbx_strand_id
1 'polypeptide(L)'
;MARVQVPTTPGRSVQVQPLDAPPLRYTEARNFTGEAVERLGQSMGGLAEGLHDLNLRKAEYSAKTGALTFGGIAEKKLHDPEEGLFRLQGKAALDAYEGVLEDLSKEANTISAGLPSPVAKRLFDDNAAARMQSLRQQVGNFVVRERQVFEEETDIALTQNELRDAGRAWDNDEQSEIHLATAASIIAKRANRGRSLEWAQNEIELRESETRRDIGLARVANIGPDAGEAYFEKHRDSFSADDARAVQSGIRIRREAIAADQRRVEAEARAQAAAAKAQERERLETLRTQLETGAGSSADWIALADGYARIGDTSNAAAARAKAGETRVSEVYRGAPLAQIDQDIAELEAKQGRLSPDQASRLNGLRSVREQTASRLSQPGGAMRQEQYATGQVASALDLSDPDSFKSRASFAVAASHRQGGAIEPLFAEDVRRLEGDLHGEAAQRLKVLRTIALFGDPRAIEGAARQLTSQDDGEFRIAATLISSPGGEKLALEVLRGRDALATSAKVFDSGLAQSEFNRMAAPALAGMPPDYSRDVFDAAKSVYAERARQRGATAWDSGIWRGAINAALGGEVKGSVQHGGLSKFGGRWVSIPPGWTGNGVFRRLATMTGPDTGKAAVSDAAMWPDGKTVTVSELRKLTPVRLGGTRYGFRTRAGRLLGTKSGRPYALDIAKLPVRK
;
A
#
# COMPACT_ATOMS: atom_id res chain seq x y z
N MET A 1 17.78 15.88 -31.68
CA MET A 1 18.62 16.09 -32.87
C MET A 1 18.76 14.77 -33.61
N ALA A 2 18.20 14.67 -34.82
CA ALA A 2 18.50 13.63 -35.80
C ALA A 2 18.43 14.29 -37.17
N ARG A 3 19.40 14.06 -38.06
CA ARG A 3 19.49 14.79 -39.34
C ARG A 3 18.59 14.15 -40.38
N VAL A 4 17.61 14.91 -40.86
CA VAL A 4 16.89 14.62 -42.10
C VAL A 4 17.68 15.26 -43.25
N GLN A 5 17.95 14.50 -44.32
CA GLN A 5 18.46 15.03 -45.58
C GLN A 5 17.39 14.85 -46.66
N VAL A 6 17.05 15.94 -47.35
CA VAL A 6 16.22 15.95 -48.55
C VAL A 6 17.08 16.50 -49.69
N PRO A 7 17.20 15.81 -50.83
CA PRO A 7 17.84 16.38 -52.02
C PRO A 7 16.83 17.20 -52.82
N THR A 8 17.20 18.43 -53.20
CA THR A 8 16.51 19.23 -54.21
C THR A 8 17.45 19.47 -55.39
N THR A 9 16.98 19.21 -56.61
CA THR A 9 17.70 19.53 -57.86
C THR A 9 16.71 19.99 -58.92
N PRO A 10 16.76 21.25 -59.40
CA PRO A 10 15.83 21.77 -60.39
C PRO A 10 16.38 21.69 -61.83
N GLY A 11 15.53 21.21 -62.75
CA GLY A 11 15.43 21.72 -64.13
C GLY A 11 16.42 21.21 -65.19
N ARG A 12 15.86 20.69 -66.30
CA ARG A 12 16.37 20.98 -67.65
C ARG A 12 15.25 20.89 -68.69
N SER A 13 15.12 21.94 -69.50
CA SER A 13 14.14 22.05 -70.59
C SER A 13 14.61 21.34 -71.87
N VAL A 14 13.66 20.85 -72.66
CA VAL A 14 13.91 20.30 -73.99
C VAL A 14 13.86 21.44 -75.02
N GLN A 15 14.91 21.61 -75.81
CA GLN A 15 14.89 22.44 -77.01
C GLN A 15 14.29 21.65 -78.18
N VAL A 16 13.40 22.27 -78.93
CA VAL A 16 12.98 21.81 -80.26
C VAL A 16 13.20 22.95 -81.23
N GLN A 17 13.96 22.68 -82.30
CA GLN A 17 14.33 23.62 -83.35
C GLN A 17 13.69 23.18 -84.67
N PRO A 18 12.85 24.01 -85.32
CA PRO A 18 12.46 23.83 -86.72
C PRO A 18 13.32 24.69 -87.67
N LEU A 19 13.36 24.28 -88.94
CA LEU A 19 14.23 24.82 -89.99
C LEU A 19 13.65 26.04 -90.73
N ASP A 20 14.56 26.83 -91.33
CA ASP A 20 14.27 27.81 -92.39
C ASP A 20 13.87 27.16 -93.72
N ALA A 21 12.89 27.76 -94.42
CA ALA A 21 12.79 27.75 -95.88
C ALA A 21 11.80 28.84 -96.40
N PRO A 22 12.25 29.85 -97.18
CA PRO A 22 11.37 30.78 -97.91
C PRO A 22 11.10 30.28 -99.34
N PRO A 23 10.00 30.69 -100.01
CA PRO A 23 10.03 31.93 -100.82
C PRO A 23 8.65 32.66 -100.81
N LEU A 24 8.31 33.72 -101.57
CA LEU A 24 8.93 34.49 -102.67
C LEU A 24 8.80 36.02 -102.38
N ARG A 25 9.28 36.87 -103.30
CA ARG A 25 8.79 38.25 -103.50
C ARG A 25 8.49 38.46 -104.99
N TYR A 26 7.49 39.30 -105.30
CA TYR A 26 7.34 39.93 -106.62
C TYR A 26 6.91 41.39 -106.46
N THR A 27 7.71 42.30 -107.01
CA THR A 27 7.33 43.70 -107.25
C THR A 27 7.88 44.16 -108.61
N GLU A 28 6.96 44.76 -109.38
CA GLU A 28 7.17 45.91 -110.27
C GLU A 28 7.95 45.78 -111.60
N ALA A 29 7.15 45.69 -112.67
CA ALA A 29 6.94 46.76 -113.67
C ALA A 29 8.11 47.31 -114.51
N ARG A 30 7.86 47.39 -115.83
CA ARG A 30 8.33 48.47 -116.72
C ARG A 30 7.35 48.70 -117.88
N ASN A 31 6.93 49.95 -118.07
CA ASN A 31 6.28 50.45 -119.29
C ASN A 31 7.32 50.77 -120.37
N PHE A 32 6.92 50.70 -121.64
CA PHE A 32 7.27 51.62 -122.76
C PHE A 32 6.56 51.04 -124.02
N THR A 33 5.37 51.51 -124.42
CA THR A 33 5.12 52.61 -125.39
C THR A 33 6.17 52.77 -126.50
N GLY A 34 5.76 52.53 -127.76
CA GLY A 34 6.32 53.24 -128.91
C GLY A 34 6.63 52.42 -130.17
N GLU A 35 5.62 52.07 -130.97
CA GLU A 35 5.77 52.08 -132.44
C GLU A 35 4.44 52.54 -133.07
N ALA A 36 4.52 53.28 -134.18
CA ALA A 36 3.55 54.35 -134.47
C ALA A 36 3.09 54.39 -135.94
N VAL A 37 1.86 54.86 -136.15
CA VAL A 37 1.42 55.60 -137.36
C VAL A 37 1.60 54.88 -138.71
N GLU A 38 0.78 53.86 -139.00
CA GLU A 38 0.64 53.39 -140.40
C GLU A 38 -0.75 52.92 -140.89
N ARG A 39 -1.78 52.76 -140.04
CA ARG A 39 -3.10 52.24 -140.49
C ARG A 39 -4.33 53.01 -140.02
N LEU A 40 -4.26 54.34 -140.06
CA LEU A 40 -5.37 55.26 -139.73
C LEU A 40 -6.52 55.28 -140.79
N GLY A 41 -6.59 54.30 -141.70
CA GLY A 41 -7.40 54.40 -142.93
C GLY A 41 -8.64 53.52 -143.06
N GLN A 42 -8.86 52.49 -142.23
CA GLN A 42 -9.83 51.42 -142.57
C GLN A 42 -10.73 50.84 -141.44
N SER A 43 -10.66 51.29 -140.17
CA SER A 43 -11.24 50.52 -139.04
C SER A 43 -12.54 51.06 -138.39
N MET A 44 -13.25 52.02 -138.99
CA MET A 44 -14.43 52.65 -138.34
C MET A 44 -15.65 51.73 -138.06
N GLY A 45 -15.67 50.50 -138.59
CA GLY A 45 -16.75 49.53 -138.32
C GLY A 45 -16.70 48.84 -136.95
N GLY A 46 -15.55 48.82 -136.26
CA GLY A 46 -15.34 48.00 -135.05
C GLY A 46 -15.84 48.59 -133.72
N LEU A 47 -16.39 49.81 -133.72
CA LEU A 47 -16.70 50.54 -132.48
C LEU A 47 -17.87 49.97 -131.67
N ALA A 48 -18.87 49.35 -132.31
CA ALA A 48 -20.05 48.81 -131.60
C ALA A 48 -19.72 47.51 -130.84
N GLU A 49 -19.06 46.55 -131.49
CA GLU A 49 -18.63 45.30 -130.86
C GLU A 49 -17.57 45.56 -129.77
N GLY A 50 -16.62 46.45 -130.03
CA GLY A 50 -15.62 46.86 -129.04
C GLY A 50 -16.22 47.50 -127.78
N LEU A 51 -17.32 48.25 -127.90
CA LEU A 51 -18.03 48.80 -126.73
C LEU A 51 -18.83 47.74 -125.96
N HIS A 52 -19.38 46.73 -126.62
CA HIS A 52 -20.07 45.63 -125.95
C HIS A 52 -19.08 44.75 -125.17
N ASP A 53 -17.98 44.33 -125.81
CA ASP A 53 -16.88 43.59 -125.19
C ASP A 53 -16.26 44.37 -124.01
N LEU A 54 -16.01 45.67 -124.17
CA LEU A 54 -15.48 46.53 -123.11
C LEU A 54 -16.46 46.68 -121.92
N ASN A 55 -17.78 46.72 -122.16
CA ASN A 55 -18.78 46.73 -121.10
C ASN A 55 -18.92 45.37 -120.40
N LEU A 56 -18.83 44.26 -121.14
CA LEU A 56 -18.83 42.91 -120.58
C LEU A 56 -17.60 42.68 -119.71
N ARG A 57 -16.39 43.02 -120.21
CA ARG A 57 -15.14 42.96 -119.43
C ARG A 57 -15.20 43.83 -118.18
N LYS A 58 -15.73 45.06 -118.27
CA LYS A 58 -15.95 45.90 -117.07
C LYS A 58 -16.87 45.23 -116.06
N ALA A 59 -17.97 44.61 -116.50
CA ALA A 59 -18.89 43.89 -115.63
C ALA A 59 -18.21 42.67 -114.97
N GLU A 60 -17.41 41.90 -115.71
CA GLU A 60 -16.59 40.82 -115.17
C GLU A 60 -15.57 41.31 -114.14
N TYR A 61 -14.85 42.41 -114.41
CA TYR A 61 -13.90 42.98 -113.47
C TYR A 61 -14.60 43.43 -112.18
N SER A 62 -15.75 44.11 -112.27
CA SER A 62 -16.54 44.47 -111.08
C SER A 62 -17.00 43.23 -110.30
N ALA A 63 -17.50 42.20 -110.97
CA ALA A 63 -17.92 40.95 -110.32
C ALA A 63 -16.74 40.22 -109.64
N LYS A 64 -15.59 40.12 -110.31
CA LYS A 64 -14.35 39.55 -109.76
C LYS A 64 -13.86 40.32 -108.54
N THR A 65 -13.89 41.66 -108.57
CA THR A 65 -13.55 42.51 -107.41
C THR A 65 -14.52 42.26 -106.25
N GLY A 66 -15.83 42.19 -106.51
CA GLY A 66 -16.83 41.84 -105.49
C GLY A 66 -16.56 40.45 -104.87
N ALA A 67 -16.25 39.44 -105.69
CA ALA A 67 -15.94 38.09 -105.24
C ALA A 67 -14.66 38.00 -104.41
N LEU A 68 -13.64 38.80 -104.73
CA LEU A 68 -12.42 38.94 -103.91
C LEU A 68 -12.72 39.60 -102.56
N THR A 69 -13.49 40.69 -102.54
CA THR A 69 -13.92 41.36 -101.29
C THR A 69 -14.73 40.42 -100.41
N PHE A 70 -15.74 39.74 -100.97
CA PHE A 70 -16.53 38.75 -100.24
C PHE A 70 -15.65 37.61 -99.72
N GLY A 71 -14.65 37.19 -100.51
CA GLY A 71 -13.67 36.21 -100.10
C GLY A 71 -12.83 36.62 -98.91
N GLY A 72 -12.37 37.87 -98.84
CA GLY A 72 -11.63 38.40 -97.70
C GLY A 72 -12.47 38.54 -96.42
N ILE A 73 -13.75 38.91 -96.56
CA ILE A 73 -14.70 38.95 -95.44
C ILE A 73 -14.97 37.54 -94.90
N ALA A 74 -15.19 36.57 -95.79
CA ALA A 74 -15.35 35.16 -95.43
C ALA A 74 -14.10 34.59 -94.74
N GLU A 75 -12.92 34.85 -95.29
CA GLU A 75 -11.65 34.43 -94.69
C GLU A 75 -11.53 34.98 -93.26
N LYS A 76 -11.77 36.29 -93.06
CA LYS A 76 -11.73 36.91 -91.73
C LYS A 76 -12.74 36.27 -90.78
N LYS A 77 -14.03 36.21 -91.13
CA LYS A 77 -15.09 35.66 -90.24
C LYS A 77 -14.85 34.21 -89.82
N LEU A 78 -14.06 33.45 -90.56
CA LEU A 78 -13.78 32.03 -90.28
C LEU A 78 -12.41 31.79 -89.64
N HIS A 79 -11.36 32.49 -90.09
CA HIS A 79 -9.96 32.24 -89.74
C HIS A 79 -9.28 33.37 -88.95
N ASP A 80 -9.98 34.45 -88.59
CA ASP A 80 -9.41 35.50 -87.75
C ASP A 80 -8.95 34.93 -86.38
N PRO A 81 -7.71 35.23 -85.94
CA PRO A 81 -7.13 34.63 -84.74
C PRO A 81 -7.72 35.13 -83.42
N GLU A 82 -8.58 36.15 -83.44
CA GLU A 82 -9.28 36.68 -82.26
C GLU A 82 -10.78 36.38 -82.34
N GLU A 83 -11.42 36.58 -83.49
CA GLU A 83 -12.90 36.49 -83.64
C GLU A 83 -13.38 35.39 -84.59
N GLY A 84 -12.49 34.66 -85.27
CA GLY A 84 -12.85 33.67 -86.29
C GLY A 84 -13.55 32.43 -85.72
N LEU A 85 -14.58 31.95 -86.43
CA LEU A 85 -15.38 30.78 -86.01
C LEU A 85 -14.52 29.55 -85.70
N PHE A 86 -13.47 29.28 -86.49
CA PHE A 86 -12.63 28.09 -86.32
C PHE A 86 -11.69 28.14 -85.09
N ARG A 87 -11.69 29.25 -84.33
CA ARG A 87 -11.02 29.34 -83.02
C ARG A 87 -11.92 28.89 -81.87
N LEU A 88 -13.24 28.99 -82.03
CA LEU A 88 -14.19 28.63 -80.99
C LEU A 88 -14.21 27.11 -80.80
N GLN A 89 -14.33 26.64 -79.56
CA GLN A 89 -14.34 25.21 -79.25
C GLN A 89 -15.63 24.79 -78.57
N GLY A 90 -16.00 23.52 -78.76
CA GLY A 90 -17.14 22.90 -78.09
C GLY A 90 -18.45 23.68 -78.31
N LYS A 91 -19.14 24.02 -77.21
CA LYS A 91 -20.41 24.76 -77.25
C LYS A 91 -20.29 26.14 -77.92
N ALA A 92 -19.16 26.84 -77.76
CA ALA A 92 -19.00 28.17 -78.34
C ALA A 92 -19.01 28.16 -79.88
N ALA A 93 -18.48 27.09 -80.50
CA ALA A 93 -18.54 26.89 -81.95
C ALA A 93 -19.97 26.59 -82.44
N LEU A 94 -20.74 25.83 -81.67
CA LEU A 94 -22.15 25.54 -81.95
C LEU A 94 -23.01 26.80 -81.91
N ASP A 95 -22.92 27.56 -80.81
CA ASP A 95 -23.74 28.77 -80.59
C ASP A 95 -23.47 29.85 -81.68
N ALA A 96 -22.28 29.86 -82.29
CA ALA A 96 -21.88 30.83 -83.31
C ALA A 96 -22.23 30.42 -84.77
N TYR A 97 -22.62 29.16 -85.01
CA TYR A 97 -22.80 28.58 -86.35
C TYR A 97 -23.77 29.37 -87.25
N GLU A 98 -24.98 29.62 -86.76
CA GLU A 98 -26.05 30.24 -87.56
C GLU A 98 -25.75 31.71 -87.84
N GLY A 99 -25.28 32.45 -86.83
CA GLY A 99 -24.95 33.87 -86.94
C GLY A 99 -23.85 34.16 -87.96
N VAL A 100 -22.78 33.35 -87.98
CA VAL A 100 -21.69 33.53 -88.96
C VAL A 100 -22.17 33.29 -90.40
N LEU A 101 -23.04 32.30 -90.62
CA LEU A 101 -23.59 32.05 -91.97
C LEU A 101 -24.62 33.11 -92.39
N GLU A 102 -25.37 33.69 -91.45
CA GLU A 102 -26.29 34.79 -91.72
C GLU A 102 -25.54 36.09 -92.05
N ASP A 103 -24.50 36.43 -91.28
CA ASP A 103 -23.60 37.56 -91.53
C ASP A 103 -23.01 37.49 -92.95
N LEU A 104 -22.44 36.33 -93.33
CA LEU A 104 -21.85 36.16 -94.66
C LEU A 104 -22.89 36.30 -95.79
N SER A 105 -24.13 35.87 -95.55
CA SER A 105 -25.24 36.09 -96.49
C SER A 105 -25.57 37.59 -96.64
N LYS A 106 -25.61 38.35 -95.54
CA LYS A 106 -25.84 39.81 -95.55
C LYS A 106 -24.73 40.56 -96.28
N GLU A 107 -23.47 40.19 -96.05
CA GLU A 107 -22.30 40.78 -96.71
C GLU A 107 -22.32 40.50 -98.23
N ALA A 108 -22.62 39.27 -98.64
CA ALA A 108 -22.79 38.94 -100.06
C ALA A 108 -23.89 39.80 -100.74
N ASN A 109 -25.07 39.89 -100.11
CA ASN A 109 -26.17 40.71 -100.63
C ASN A 109 -25.79 42.20 -100.72
N THR A 110 -25.03 42.72 -99.75
CA THR A 110 -24.55 44.11 -99.71
C THR A 110 -23.57 44.40 -100.85
N ILE A 111 -22.63 43.48 -101.12
CA ILE A 111 -21.71 43.58 -102.25
C ILE A 111 -22.46 43.52 -103.58
N SER A 112 -23.39 42.58 -103.75
CA SER A 112 -24.23 42.48 -104.96
C SER A 112 -25.03 43.76 -105.24
N ALA A 113 -25.64 44.33 -104.19
CA ALA A 113 -26.40 45.58 -104.31
C ALA A 113 -25.56 46.73 -104.90
N GLY A 114 -24.28 46.83 -104.52
CA GLY A 114 -23.35 47.88 -104.95
C GLY A 114 -22.75 47.73 -106.35
N LEU A 115 -22.94 46.60 -107.05
CA LEU A 115 -22.33 46.39 -108.38
C LEU A 115 -23.03 47.20 -109.49
N PRO A 116 -22.29 47.82 -110.43
CA PRO A 116 -22.81 48.86 -111.33
C PRO A 116 -23.59 48.35 -112.55
N SER A 117 -23.66 47.04 -112.78
CA SER A 117 -24.31 46.45 -113.97
C SER A 117 -25.09 45.18 -113.59
N PRO A 118 -26.29 44.93 -114.16
CA PRO A 118 -27.04 43.69 -113.93
C PRO A 118 -26.25 42.43 -114.29
N VAL A 119 -25.36 42.50 -115.30
CA VAL A 119 -24.48 41.38 -115.68
C VAL A 119 -23.41 41.14 -114.62
N ALA A 120 -22.86 42.21 -114.03
CA ALA A 120 -21.89 42.09 -112.94
C ALA A 120 -22.54 41.49 -111.68
N LYS A 121 -23.77 41.90 -111.36
CA LYS A 121 -24.56 41.33 -110.25
C LYS A 121 -24.71 39.83 -110.40
N ARG A 122 -25.29 39.38 -111.52
CA ARG A 122 -25.50 37.95 -111.78
C ARG A 122 -24.21 37.12 -111.68
N LEU A 123 -23.12 37.58 -112.31
CA LEU A 123 -21.83 36.87 -112.27
C LEU A 123 -21.23 36.82 -110.86
N PHE A 124 -21.46 37.84 -110.04
CA PHE A 124 -21.08 37.83 -108.63
C PHE A 124 -22.00 36.92 -107.81
N ASP A 125 -23.32 37.00 -107.99
CA ASP A 125 -24.31 36.21 -107.26
C ASP A 125 -24.09 34.70 -107.48
N ASP A 126 -23.84 34.28 -108.73
CA ASP A 126 -23.50 32.89 -109.06
C ASP A 126 -22.21 32.43 -108.35
N ASN A 127 -21.20 33.31 -108.23
CA ASN A 127 -19.94 33.01 -107.54
C ASN A 127 -20.09 32.99 -106.01
N ALA A 128 -20.82 33.96 -105.46
CA ALA A 128 -21.09 34.10 -104.04
C ALA A 128 -21.97 32.94 -103.53
N ALA A 129 -22.95 32.49 -104.30
CA ALA A 129 -23.76 31.32 -104.01
C ALA A 129 -22.90 30.04 -103.97
N ALA A 130 -22.06 29.81 -104.99
CA ALA A 130 -21.15 28.67 -105.02
C ALA A 130 -20.15 28.69 -103.84
N ARG A 131 -19.62 29.88 -103.49
CA ARG A 131 -18.75 30.04 -102.32
C ARG A 131 -19.51 29.80 -101.01
N MET A 132 -20.71 30.35 -100.84
CA MET A 132 -21.55 30.10 -99.65
C MET A 132 -21.91 28.63 -99.47
N GLN A 133 -22.10 27.87 -100.54
CA GLN A 133 -22.27 26.42 -100.46
C GLN A 133 -21.02 25.73 -99.90
N SER A 134 -19.83 26.11 -100.37
CA SER A 134 -18.55 25.59 -99.85
C SER A 134 -18.33 25.98 -98.37
N LEU A 135 -18.59 27.24 -98.01
CA LEU A 135 -18.46 27.73 -96.63
C LEU A 135 -19.42 27.00 -95.69
N ARG A 136 -20.69 26.80 -96.06
CA ARG A 136 -21.65 25.99 -95.28
C ARG A 136 -21.15 24.58 -95.02
N GLN A 137 -20.48 23.95 -95.99
CA GLN A 137 -19.91 22.61 -95.82
C GLN A 137 -18.69 22.61 -94.87
N GLN A 138 -17.78 23.57 -95.01
CA GLN A 138 -16.61 23.70 -94.12
C GLN A 138 -17.03 23.99 -92.68
N VAL A 139 -17.91 24.98 -92.49
CA VAL A 139 -18.45 25.42 -91.20
C VAL A 139 -19.30 24.32 -90.56
N GLY A 140 -20.14 23.62 -91.32
CA GLY A 140 -20.91 22.47 -90.83
C GLY A 140 -20.01 21.32 -90.37
N ASN A 141 -18.99 20.95 -91.15
CA ASN A 141 -18.04 19.89 -90.77
C ASN A 141 -17.26 20.22 -89.49
N PHE A 142 -16.88 21.48 -89.30
CA PHE A 142 -16.23 21.94 -88.06
C PHE A 142 -17.16 21.88 -86.86
N VAL A 143 -18.36 22.44 -86.97
CA VAL A 143 -19.32 22.50 -85.86
C VAL A 143 -19.83 21.11 -85.46
N VAL A 144 -19.93 20.17 -86.40
CA VAL A 144 -20.21 18.75 -86.08
C VAL A 144 -19.07 18.13 -85.25
N ARG A 145 -17.80 18.45 -85.53
CA ARG A 145 -16.66 17.99 -84.74
C ARG A 145 -16.66 18.60 -83.33
N GLU A 146 -16.78 19.92 -83.23
CA GLU A 146 -16.78 20.62 -81.94
C GLU A 146 -17.97 20.20 -81.06
N ARG A 147 -19.12 19.89 -81.67
CA ARG A 147 -20.24 19.25 -80.97
C ARG A 147 -19.86 17.90 -80.34
N GLN A 148 -19.17 17.03 -81.09
CA GLN A 148 -18.74 15.73 -80.56
C GLN A 148 -17.76 15.89 -79.39
N VAL A 149 -16.84 16.86 -79.46
CA VAL A 149 -15.92 17.21 -78.36
C VAL A 149 -16.70 17.66 -77.12
N PHE A 150 -17.62 18.63 -77.26
CA PHE A 150 -18.43 19.12 -76.14
C PHE A 150 -19.29 18.04 -75.49
N GLU A 151 -19.91 17.18 -76.31
CA GLU A 151 -20.68 16.05 -75.80
C GLU A 151 -19.80 15.02 -75.07
N GLU A 152 -18.55 14.77 -75.51
CA GLU A 152 -17.62 13.87 -74.82
C GLU A 152 -17.12 14.47 -73.48
N GLU A 153 -16.73 15.75 -73.45
CA GLU A 153 -16.32 16.43 -72.21
C GLU A 153 -17.44 16.47 -71.16
N THR A 154 -18.67 16.76 -71.60
CA THR A 154 -19.85 16.78 -70.72
C THR A 154 -20.11 15.41 -70.12
N ASP A 155 -20.08 14.34 -70.94
CA ASP A 155 -20.31 12.98 -70.45
C ASP A 155 -19.16 12.50 -69.53
N ILE A 156 -17.90 12.90 -69.75
CA ILE A 156 -16.80 12.64 -68.80
C ILE A 156 -17.06 13.29 -67.44
N ALA A 157 -17.47 14.57 -67.43
CA ALA A 157 -17.75 15.30 -66.20
C ALA A 157 -18.95 14.71 -65.43
N LEU A 158 -19.99 14.28 -66.13
CA LEU A 158 -21.14 13.58 -65.54
C LEU A 158 -20.71 12.25 -64.92
N THR A 159 -19.99 11.39 -65.65
CA THR A 159 -19.44 10.13 -65.09
C THR A 159 -18.62 10.37 -63.81
N GLN A 160 -17.75 11.39 -63.79
CA GLN A 160 -16.94 11.68 -62.60
C GLN A 160 -17.76 12.18 -61.39
N ASN A 161 -18.85 12.92 -61.63
CA ASN A 161 -19.74 13.36 -60.55
C ASN A 161 -20.53 12.17 -59.99
N GLU A 162 -21.13 11.34 -60.85
CA GLU A 162 -21.87 10.14 -60.43
C GLU A 162 -20.98 9.18 -59.61
N LEU A 163 -19.76 8.88 -60.07
CA LEU A 163 -18.82 8.03 -59.30
C LEU A 163 -18.44 8.65 -57.94
N ARG A 164 -18.29 9.97 -57.88
CA ARG A 164 -18.03 10.68 -56.61
C ARG A 164 -19.24 10.63 -55.67
N ASP A 165 -20.45 10.75 -56.20
CA ASP A 165 -21.68 10.74 -55.41
C ASP A 165 -22.04 9.32 -54.96
N ALA A 166 -21.74 8.28 -55.76
CA ALA A 166 -21.71 6.89 -55.30
C ALA A 166 -20.75 6.70 -54.10
N GLY A 167 -19.51 7.20 -54.20
CA GLY A 167 -18.53 7.15 -53.12
C GLY A 167 -18.92 7.96 -51.87
N ARG A 168 -19.73 9.02 -52.04
CA ARG A 168 -20.30 9.80 -50.92
C ARG A 168 -21.46 9.08 -50.24
N ALA A 169 -22.28 8.35 -51.01
CA ALA A 169 -23.34 7.48 -50.52
C ALA A 169 -22.82 6.16 -49.92
N TRP A 170 -21.62 6.15 -49.34
CA TRP A 170 -20.96 4.93 -48.86
C TRP A 170 -21.77 4.21 -47.76
N ASP A 171 -22.61 4.90 -47.00
CA ASP A 171 -23.52 4.35 -45.99
C ASP A 171 -24.85 3.85 -46.60
N ASN A 172 -25.30 4.45 -47.70
CA ASN A 172 -26.53 4.11 -48.42
C ASN A 172 -26.26 3.35 -49.72
N ASP A 173 -26.27 2.02 -49.60
CA ASP A 173 -25.98 1.07 -50.68
C ASP A 173 -26.88 1.29 -51.91
N GLU A 174 -28.20 1.48 -51.72
CA GLU A 174 -29.15 1.73 -52.82
C GLU A 174 -28.81 3.01 -53.63
N GLN A 175 -28.49 4.10 -52.95
CA GLN A 175 -28.06 5.34 -53.62
C GLN A 175 -26.71 5.16 -54.32
N SER A 176 -25.78 4.41 -53.73
CA SER A 176 -24.50 4.12 -54.38
C SER A 176 -24.66 3.31 -55.68
N GLU A 177 -25.55 2.31 -55.71
CA GLU A 177 -25.85 1.54 -56.92
C GLU A 177 -26.53 2.39 -58.00
N ILE A 178 -27.45 3.29 -57.64
CA ILE A 178 -28.10 4.21 -58.59
C ILE A 178 -27.06 5.09 -59.30
N HIS A 179 -26.12 5.65 -58.54
CA HIS A 179 -25.04 6.48 -59.09
C HIS A 179 -24.05 5.67 -59.94
N LEU A 180 -23.66 4.46 -59.52
CA LEU A 180 -22.81 3.55 -60.32
C LEU A 180 -23.48 3.17 -61.65
N ALA A 181 -24.75 2.75 -61.62
CA ALA A 181 -25.51 2.42 -62.82
C ALA A 181 -25.68 3.64 -63.76
N THR A 182 -25.86 4.84 -63.19
CA THR A 182 -25.93 6.08 -63.98
C THR A 182 -24.59 6.37 -64.65
N ALA A 183 -23.47 6.29 -63.92
CA ALA A 183 -22.12 6.43 -64.46
C ALA A 183 -21.86 5.43 -65.60
N ALA A 184 -22.22 4.16 -65.41
CA ALA A 184 -22.09 3.10 -66.41
C ALA A 184 -22.92 3.37 -67.68
N SER A 185 -24.14 3.88 -67.53
CA SER A 185 -25.00 4.26 -68.67
C SER A 185 -24.39 5.38 -69.52
N ILE A 186 -23.71 6.34 -68.88
CA ILE A 186 -23.01 7.46 -69.56
C ILE A 186 -21.78 6.94 -70.30
N ILE A 187 -21.01 6.01 -69.70
CA ILE A 187 -19.87 5.34 -70.36
C ILE A 187 -20.35 4.54 -71.58
N ALA A 188 -21.44 3.77 -71.46
CA ALA A 188 -22.04 3.02 -72.57
C ALA A 188 -22.52 3.95 -73.71
N LYS A 189 -23.11 5.10 -73.39
CA LYS A 189 -23.49 6.14 -74.36
C LYS A 189 -22.26 6.73 -75.09
N ARG A 190 -21.06 6.71 -74.50
CA ARG A 190 -19.81 7.11 -75.19
C ARG A 190 -19.30 6.05 -76.17
N ALA A 191 -19.58 4.75 -75.95
CA ALA A 191 -19.30 3.69 -76.92
C ALA A 191 -19.96 3.98 -78.29
N ASN A 192 -21.26 4.30 -78.26
CA ASN A 192 -22.07 4.57 -79.46
C ASN A 192 -21.62 5.78 -80.31
N ARG A 193 -20.60 6.54 -79.88
CA ARG A 193 -20.02 7.69 -80.60
C ARG A 193 -18.57 7.48 -81.03
N GLY A 194 -18.11 6.24 -81.14
CA GLY A 194 -16.83 5.90 -81.79
C GLY A 194 -15.78 5.25 -80.90
N ARG A 195 -16.14 4.78 -79.69
CA ARG A 195 -15.31 3.87 -78.88
C ARG A 195 -15.80 2.43 -79.07
N SER A 196 -14.96 1.43 -78.80
CA SER A 196 -15.40 0.03 -78.82
C SER A 196 -16.31 -0.29 -77.63
N LEU A 197 -17.17 -1.29 -77.77
CA LEU A 197 -17.97 -1.83 -76.66
C LEU A 197 -17.06 -2.39 -75.55
N GLU A 198 -15.97 -3.05 -75.96
CA GLU A 198 -14.91 -3.57 -75.08
C GLU A 198 -14.24 -2.46 -74.25
N TRP A 199 -13.99 -1.27 -74.80
CA TRP A 199 -13.50 -0.13 -74.02
C TRP A 199 -14.50 0.28 -72.94
N ALA A 200 -15.80 0.33 -73.28
CA ALA A 200 -16.82 0.73 -72.31
C ALA A 200 -16.99 -0.30 -71.19
N GLN A 201 -16.92 -1.60 -71.50
CA GLN A 201 -16.94 -2.67 -70.50
C GLN A 201 -15.74 -2.56 -69.54
N ASN A 202 -14.52 -2.45 -70.09
CA ASN A 202 -13.31 -2.31 -69.28
C ASN A 202 -13.30 -1.03 -68.41
N GLU A 203 -13.80 0.10 -68.94
CA GLU A 203 -13.91 1.35 -68.16
C GLU A 203 -14.99 1.25 -67.07
N ILE A 204 -16.14 0.60 -67.33
CA ILE A 204 -17.17 0.35 -66.32
C ILE A 204 -16.62 -0.52 -65.18
N GLU A 205 -16.04 -1.69 -65.51
CA GLU A 205 -15.49 -2.62 -64.52
C GLU A 205 -14.40 -1.96 -63.66
N LEU A 206 -13.51 -1.17 -64.27
CA LEU A 206 -12.48 -0.42 -63.56
C LEU A 206 -13.09 0.62 -62.60
N ARG A 207 -14.04 1.44 -63.07
CA ARG A 207 -14.62 2.53 -62.27
C ARG A 207 -15.54 2.06 -61.17
N GLU A 208 -16.31 1.00 -61.43
CA GLU A 208 -17.11 0.35 -60.39
C GLU A 208 -16.19 -0.24 -59.32
N SER A 209 -15.14 -0.97 -59.69
CA SER A 209 -14.19 -1.54 -58.73
C SER A 209 -13.49 -0.47 -57.87
N GLU A 210 -12.98 0.60 -58.50
CA GLU A 210 -12.36 1.73 -57.79
C GLU A 210 -13.32 2.37 -56.78
N THR A 211 -14.58 2.57 -57.17
CA THR A 211 -15.58 3.26 -56.33
C THR A 211 -16.10 2.34 -55.21
N ARG A 212 -16.34 1.06 -55.51
CA ARG A 212 -16.71 0.03 -54.53
C ARG A 212 -15.59 -0.18 -53.50
N ARG A 213 -14.32 -0.06 -53.89
CA ARG A 213 -13.18 -0.06 -52.93
C ARG A 213 -13.32 1.08 -51.94
N ASP A 214 -13.53 2.29 -52.44
CA ASP A 214 -13.58 3.48 -51.60
C ASP A 214 -14.80 3.47 -50.66
N ILE A 215 -15.95 2.97 -51.12
CA ILE A 215 -17.13 2.69 -50.26
C ILE A 215 -16.81 1.63 -49.19
N GLY A 216 -16.20 0.51 -49.57
CA GLY A 216 -15.83 -0.56 -48.65
C GLY A 216 -14.87 -0.08 -47.56
N LEU A 217 -13.84 0.68 -47.93
CA LEU A 217 -12.89 1.30 -47.00
C LEU A 217 -13.55 2.36 -46.11
N ALA A 218 -14.48 3.18 -46.64
CA ALA A 218 -15.24 4.13 -45.85
C ALA A 218 -16.12 3.43 -44.78
N ARG A 219 -16.75 2.30 -45.12
CA ARG A 219 -17.50 1.46 -44.16
C ARG A 219 -16.59 0.89 -43.06
N VAL A 220 -15.40 0.39 -43.41
CA VAL A 220 -14.39 -0.08 -42.42
C VAL A 220 -13.99 1.04 -41.46
N ALA A 221 -13.77 2.25 -41.98
CA ALA A 221 -13.30 3.39 -41.20
C ALA A 221 -14.38 3.95 -40.26
N ASN A 222 -15.60 4.15 -40.78
CA ASN A 222 -16.66 4.92 -40.11
C ASN A 222 -17.66 4.08 -39.31
N ILE A 223 -17.95 2.84 -39.73
CA ILE A 223 -18.89 1.94 -39.04
C ILE A 223 -18.12 0.82 -38.33
N GLY A 224 -17.22 0.14 -39.05
CA GLY A 224 -16.40 -0.91 -38.49
C GLY A 224 -16.04 -2.02 -39.49
N PRO A 225 -15.12 -2.92 -39.13
CA PRO A 225 -14.62 -3.95 -40.04
C PRO A 225 -15.72 -4.87 -40.56
N ASP A 226 -16.71 -5.20 -39.74
CA ASP A 226 -17.78 -6.14 -40.11
C ASP A 226 -18.76 -5.53 -41.13
N ALA A 227 -18.97 -4.20 -41.10
CA ALA A 227 -19.76 -3.49 -42.10
C ALA A 227 -19.03 -3.36 -43.45
N GLY A 228 -17.70 -3.24 -43.41
CA GLY A 228 -16.85 -3.33 -44.61
C GLY A 228 -16.81 -4.73 -45.20
N GLU A 229 -16.74 -5.77 -44.36
CA GLU A 229 -16.76 -7.17 -44.77
C GLU A 229 -18.11 -7.57 -45.40
N ALA A 230 -19.23 -7.15 -44.79
CA ALA A 230 -20.57 -7.37 -45.35
C ALA A 230 -20.76 -6.70 -46.72
N TYR A 231 -20.20 -5.50 -46.93
CA TYR A 231 -20.22 -4.83 -48.23
C TYR A 231 -19.30 -5.52 -49.25
N PHE A 232 -18.11 -5.93 -48.83
CA PHE A 232 -17.16 -6.65 -49.67
C PHE A 232 -17.73 -7.99 -50.17
N GLU A 233 -18.30 -8.82 -49.29
CA GLU A 233 -18.87 -10.10 -49.70
C GLU A 233 -20.14 -9.93 -50.55
N LYS A 234 -20.93 -8.86 -50.36
CA LYS A 234 -22.09 -8.56 -51.21
C LYS A 234 -21.69 -8.26 -52.67
N HIS A 235 -20.61 -7.50 -52.85
CA HIS A 235 -20.18 -6.97 -54.16
C HIS A 235 -18.89 -7.63 -54.68
N ARG A 236 -18.59 -8.84 -54.17
CA ARG A 236 -17.32 -9.54 -54.32
C ARG A 236 -16.86 -9.71 -55.77
N ASP A 237 -17.80 -10.02 -56.67
CA ASP A 237 -17.52 -10.29 -58.08
C ASP A 237 -17.32 -8.99 -58.91
N SER A 238 -17.62 -7.83 -58.32
CA SER A 238 -17.42 -6.49 -58.93
C SER A 238 -16.10 -5.82 -58.53
N PHE A 239 -15.16 -6.58 -57.94
CA PHE A 239 -13.84 -6.07 -57.54
C PHE A 239 -12.71 -6.61 -58.43
N SER A 240 -11.80 -5.72 -58.79
CA SER A 240 -10.46 -6.07 -59.26
C SER A 240 -9.66 -6.79 -58.16
N ALA A 241 -8.68 -7.60 -58.56
CA ALA A 241 -7.87 -8.37 -57.62
C ALA A 241 -7.01 -7.49 -56.69
N ASP A 242 -6.68 -6.25 -57.07
CA ASP A 242 -5.96 -5.30 -56.22
C ASP A 242 -6.93 -4.57 -55.25
N ASP A 243 -8.09 -4.15 -55.74
CA ASP A 243 -9.11 -3.46 -54.93
C ASP A 243 -9.70 -4.37 -53.84
N ALA A 244 -9.98 -5.63 -54.17
CA ALA A 244 -10.39 -6.65 -53.20
C ALA A 244 -9.35 -6.81 -52.08
N ARG A 245 -8.06 -6.88 -52.45
CA ARG A 245 -6.95 -6.97 -51.48
C ARG A 245 -6.83 -5.71 -50.62
N ALA A 246 -7.15 -4.53 -51.15
CA ALA A 246 -7.16 -3.28 -50.40
C ALA A 246 -8.25 -3.27 -49.33
N VAL A 247 -9.50 -3.60 -49.69
CA VAL A 247 -10.63 -3.65 -48.74
C VAL A 247 -10.39 -4.71 -47.66
N GLN A 248 -9.99 -5.93 -48.04
CA GLN A 248 -9.66 -7.01 -47.10
C GLN A 248 -8.51 -6.65 -46.15
N SER A 249 -7.49 -5.94 -46.64
CA SER A 249 -6.39 -5.46 -45.78
C SER A 249 -6.86 -4.38 -44.81
N GLY A 250 -7.75 -3.47 -45.24
CA GLY A 250 -8.39 -2.49 -44.36
C GLY A 250 -9.18 -3.15 -43.22
N ILE A 251 -10.02 -4.15 -43.54
CA ILE A 251 -10.78 -4.95 -42.56
C ILE A 251 -9.83 -5.59 -41.53
N ARG A 252 -8.78 -6.27 -42.00
CA ARG A 252 -7.79 -6.94 -41.12
C ARG A 252 -7.10 -5.95 -40.18
N ILE A 253 -6.54 -4.86 -40.72
CA ILE A 253 -5.82 -3.84 -39.93
C ILE A 253 -6.75 -3.24 -38.87
N ARG A 254 -8.02 -2.99 -39.19
CA ARG A 254 -9.00 -2.45 -38.23
C ARG A 254 -9.35 -3.45 -37.12
N ARG A 255 -9.51 -4.74 -37.45
CA ARG A 255 -9.72 -5.80 -36.44
C ARG A 255 -8.52 -5.95 -35.51
N GLU A 256 -7.31 -5.96 -36.06
CA GLU A 256 -6.06 -6.03 -35.28
C GLU A 256 -5.91 -4.84 -34.31
N ALA A 257 -6.25 -3.62 -34.75
CA ALA A 257 -6.23 -2.43 -33.91
C ALA A 257 -7.21 -2.52 -32.73
N ILE A 258 -8.46 -2.94 -32.97
CA ILE A 258 -9.49 -3.12 -31.92
C ILE A 258 -9.01 -4.15 -30.88
N ALA A 259 -8.49 -5.30 -31.33
CA ALA A 259 -7.98 -6.34 -30.45
C ALA A 259 -6.69 -5.94 -29.71
N ALA A 260 -5.90 -4.99 -30.23
CA ALA A 260 -4.76 -4.42 -29.53
C ALA A 260 -5.20 -3.46 -28.41
N ASP A 261 -6.15 -2.57 -28.68
CA ASP A 261 -6.66 -1.64 -27.66
C ASP A 261 -7.39 -2.37 -26.51
N GLN A 262 -8.18 -3.41 -26.81
CA GLN A 262 -8.79 -4.25 -25.76
C GLN A 262 -7.75 -4.86 -24.83
N ARG A 263 -6.70 -5.48 -25.38
CA ARG A 263 -5.58 -6.05 -24.60
C ARG A 263 -4.83 -4.99 -23.79
N ARG A 264 -4.71 -3.76 -24.31
CA ARG A 264 -4.12 -2.62 -23.59
C ARG A 264 -4.97 -2.23 -22.38
N VAL A 265 -6.28 -2.05 -22.56
CA VAL A 265 -7.21 -1.73 -21.46
C VAL A 265 -7.22 -2.83 -20.39
N GLU A 266 -7.23 -4.10 -20.78
CA GLU A 266 -7.13 -5.23 -19.85
C GLU A 266 -5.77 -5.31 -19.12
N ALA A 267 -4.68 -4.91 -19.76
CA ALA A 267 -3.36 -4.84 -19.14
C ALA A 267 -3.28 -3.66 -18.15
N GLU A 268 -3.80 -2.48 -18.52
CA GLU A 268 -3.89 -1.30 -17.65
C GLU A 268 -4.77 -1.60 -16.42
N ALA A 269 -5.94 -2.23 -16.59
CA ALA A 269 -6.81 -2.63 -15.48
C ALA A 269 -6.14 -3.64 -14.53
N ARG A 270 -5.43 -4.65 -15.07
CA ARG A 270 -4.66 -5.59 -14.25
C ARG A 270 -3.49 -4.92 -13.52
N ALA A 271 -2.80 -3.97 -14.16
CA ALA A 271 -1.73 -3.20 -13.55
C ALA A 271 -2.24 -2.31 -12.40
N GLN A 272 -3.38 -1.64 -12.57
CA GLN A 272 -4.04 -0.86 -11.51
C GLN A 272 -4.47 -1.74 -10.33
N ALA A 273 -5.09 -2.88 -10.59
CA ALA A 273 -5.48 -3.82 -9.54
C ALA A 273 -4.26 -4.38 -8.76
N ALA A 274 -3.16 -4.68 -9.46
CA ALA A 274 -1.90 -5.11 -8.84
C ALA A 274 -1.26 -3.99 -8.01
N ALA A 275 -1.26 -2.75 -8.49
CA ALA A 275 -0.73 -1.59 -7.78
C ALA A 275 -1.54 -1.28 -6.50
N ALA A 276 -2.88 -1.30 -6.57
CA ALA A 276 -3.73 -1.12 -5.40
C ALA A 276 -3.50 -2.22 -4.33
N LYS A 277 -3.33 -3.47 -4.76
CA LYS A 277 -2.98 -4.59 -3.87
C LYS A 277 -1.59 -4.44 -3.25
N ALA A 278 -0.62 -3.88 -3.97
CA ALA A 278 0.71 -3.61 -3.45
C ALA A 278 0.69 -2.48 -2.39
N GLN A 279 -0.04 -1.38 -2.66
CA GLN A 279 -0.20 -0.27 -1.71
C GLN A 279 -0.91 -0.69 -0.42
N GLU A 280 -2.00 -1.46 -0.50
CA GLU A 280 -2.66 -1.98 0.72
C GLU A 280 -1.73 -2.94 1.49
N ARG A 281 -0.92 -3.77 0.81
CA ARG A 281 0.09 -4.61 1.48
C ARG A 281 1.16 -3.77 2.22
N GLU A 282 1.67 -2.71 1.61
CA GLU A 282 2.66 -1.80 2.23
C GLU A 282 2.07 -1.09 3.46
N ARG A 283 0.82 -0.62 3.36
CA ARG A 283 0.06 -0.06 4.49
C ARG A 283 -0.11 -1.08 5.61
N LEU A 284 -0.47 -2.32 5.30
CA LEU A 284 -0.65 -3.39 6.29
C LEU A 284 0.68 -3.78 6.97
N GLU A 285 1.79 -3.85 6.24
CA GLU A 285 3.11 -4.13 6.83
C GLU A 285 3.61 -2.97 7.71
N THR A 286 3.27 -1.73 7.36
CA THR A 286 3.51 -0.55 8.21
C THR A 286 2.70 -0.64 9.51
N LEU A 287 1.40 -0.97 9.42
CA LEU A 287 0.54 -1.16 10.59
C LEU A 287 1.05 -2.32 11.46
N ARG A 288 1.43 -3.44 10.85
CA ARG A 288 2.05 -4.57 11.53
C ARG A 288 3.28 -4.14 12.32
N THR A 289 4.20 -3.41 11.68
CA THR A 289 5.42 -2.91 12.34
C THR A 289 5.08 -2.06 13.57
N GLN A 290 4.09 -1.16 13.47
CA GLN A 290 3.61 -0.37 14.60
C GLN A 290 3.04 -1.24 15.74
N LEU A 291 2.24 -2.26 15.40
CA LEU A 291 1.70 -3.19 16.39
C LEU A 291 2.79 -4.07 17.04
N GLU A 292 3.82 -4.49 16.29
CA GLU A 292 4.98 -5.22 16.81
C GLU A 292 5.82 -4.37 17.78
N THR A 293 5.85 -3.04 17.63
CA THR A 293 6.45 -2.13 18.63
C THR A 293 5.60 -1.93 19.91
N GLY A 294 4.46 -2.62 20.03
CA GLY A 294 3.63 -2.64 21.25
C GLY A 294 2.54 -1.56 21.31
N ALA A 295 2.23 -0.91 20.19
CA ALA A 295 1.34 0.26 20.14
C ALA A 295 -0.18 -0.06 20.06
N GLY A 296 -0.60 -1.33 20.12
CA GLY A 296 -2.02 -1.68 19.90
C GLY A 296 -2.54 -2.89 20.68
N SER A 297 -3.87 -3.03 20.63
CA SER A 297 -4.69 -4.02 21.33
C SER A 297 -4.86 -5.31 20.54
N SER A 298 -5.42 -6.33 21.17
CA SER A 298 -5.84 -7.56 20.48
C SER A 298 -6.85 -7.31 19.34
N ALA A 299 -7.66 -6.25 19.40
CA ALA A 299 -8.59 -5.87 18.34
C ALA A 299 -7.87 -5.30 17.10
N ASP A 300 -6.79 -4.54 17.27
CA ASP A 300 -6.01 -3.97 16.16
C ASP A 300 -5.30 -5.08 15.36
N TRP A 301 -4.83 -6.12 16.06
CA TRP A 301 -4.29 -7.34 15.44
C TRP A 301 -5.33 -8.14 14.64
N ILE A 302 -6.60 -8.18 15.08
CA ILE A 302 -7.71 -8.76 14.30
C ILE A 302 -7.96 -7.91 13.03
N ALA A 303 -8.02 -6.58 13.16
CA ALA A 303 -8.24 -5.68 12.02
C ALA A 303 -7.12 -5.80 10.97
N LEU A 304 -5.86 -5.94 11.40
CA LEU A 304 -4.73 -6.24 10.53
C LEU A 304 -4.89 -7.59 9.81
N ALA A 305 -5.31 -8.64 10.53
CA ALA A 305 -5.54 -9.96 9.94
C ALA A 305 -6.64 -9.94 8.86
N ASP A 306 -7.72 -9.21 9.09
CA ASP A 306 -8.83 -9.07 8.13
C ASP A 306 -8.42 -8.18 6.95
N GLY A 307 -7.45 -7.27 7.12
CA GLY A 307 -6.76 -6.58 6.03
C GLY A 307 -5.96 -7.52 5.13
N TYR A 308 -5.07 -8.33 5.71
CA TYR A 308 -4.32 -9.35 4.95
C TYR A 308 -5.26 -10.34 4.25
N ALA A 309 -6.34 -10.77 4.92
CA ALA A 309 -7.34 -11.66 4.34
C ALA A 309 -8.05 -11.04 3.12
N ARG A 310 -8.43 -9.74 3.17
CA ARG A 310 -9.03 -9.03 2.03
C ARG A 310 -8.14 -8.99 0.80
N ILE A 311 -6.81 -8.90 0.96
CA ILE A 311 -5.87 -8.99 -0.16
C ILE A 311 -5.47 -10.43 -0.54
N GLY A 312 -6.06 -11.45 0.11
CA GLY A 312 -5.77 -12.87 -0.14
C GLY A 312 -4.43 -13.35 0.44
N ASP A 313 -3.85 -12.63 1.40
CA ASP A 313 -2.62 -13.00 2.11
C ASP A 313 -2.97 -13.80 3.37
N THR A 314 -3.36 -15.07 3.16
CA THR A 314 -3.87 -15.94 4.23
C THR A 314 -2.81 -16.30 5.27
N SER A 315 -1.53 -16.35 4.88
CA SER A 315 -0.39 -16.61 5.79
C SER A 315 -0.20 -15.47 6.79
N ASN A 316 -0.12 -14.22 6.32
CA ASN A 316 0.01 -13.06 7.21
C ASN A 316 -1.27 -12.84 8.03
N ALA A 317 -2.45 -13.13 7.48
CA ALA A 317 -3.71 -13.11 8.23
C ALA A 317 -3.71 -14.12 9.39
N ALA A 318 -3.21 -15.34 9.19
CA ALA A 318 -3.09 -16.34 10.25
C ALA A 318 -2.09 -15.92 11.33
N ALA A 319 -0.93 -15.38 10.95
CA ALA A 319 0.07 -14.87 11.88
C ALA A 319 -0.47 -13.70 12.73
N ALA A 320 -1.18 -12.75 12.13
CA ALA A 320 -1.80 -11.63 12.83
C ALA A 320 -2.91 -12.10 13.81
N ARG A 321 -3.72 -13.12 13.48
CA ARG A 321 -4.68 -13.72 14.44
C ARG A 321 -3.98 -14.43 15.60
N ALA A 322 -2.88 -15.13 15.34
CA ALA A 322 -2.08 -15.73 16.41
C ALA A 322 -1.50 -14.67 17.36
N LYS A 323 -1.06 -13.51 16.84
CA LYS A 323 -0.64 -12.37 17.67
C LYS A 323 -1.81 -11.68 18.39
N ALA A 324 -2.99 -11.59 17.80
CA ALA A 324 -4.19 -11.12 18.50
C ALA A 324 -4.48 -11.96 19.75
N GLY A 325 -4.39 -13.30 19.64
CA GLY A 325 -4.57 -14.21 20.77
C GLY A 325 -3.52 -14.04 21.87
N GLU A 326 -2.23 -13.90 21.52
CA GLU A 326 -1.14 -13.65 22.47
C GLU A 326 -1.31 -12.29 23.19
N THR A 327 -1.65 -11.23 22.45
CA THR A 327 -1.94 -9.89 23.02
C THR A 327 -3.15 -9.92 23.94
N ARG A 328 -4.21 -10.64 23.56
CA ARG A 328 -5.42 -10.80 24.40
C ARG A 328 -5.13 -11.48 25.74
N VAL A 329 -4.18 -12.43 25.78
CA VAL A 329 -3.73 -13.00 27.06
C VAL A 329 -3.03 -11.94 27.91
N SER A 330 -2.20 -11.09 27.31
CA SER A 330 -1.52 -9.99 28.03
C SER A 330 -2.50 -8.95 28.58
N GLU A 331 -3.64 -8.75 27.91
CA GLU A 331 -4.76 -7.91 28.39
C GLU A 331 -5.52 -8.58 29.54
N VAL A 332 -5.94 -9.84 29.36
CA VAL A 332 -6.77 -10.59 30.34
C VAL A 332 -6.00 -10.95 31.62
N TYR A 333 -4.71 -11.26 31.51
CA TYR A 333 -3.85 -11.65 32.63
C TYR A 333 -3.03 -10.48 33.19
N ARG A 334 -3.40 -9.23 32.87
CA ARG A 334 -2.81 -8.04 33.48
C ARG A 334 -3.04 -8.06 34.99
N GLY A 335 -1.98 -8.33 35.75
CA GLY A 335 -2.06 -8.44 37.21
C GLY A 335 -2.55 -9.78 37.73
N ALA A 336 -2.58 -10.82 36.90
CA ALA A 336 -2.81 -12.18 37.37
C ALA A 336 -1.61 -12.66 38.23
N PRO A 337 -1.83 -13.34 39.37
CA PRO A 337 -0.75 -13.89 40.18
C PRO A 337 -0.02 -15.02 39.43
N LEU A 338 1.29 -15.15 39.64
CA LEU A 338 2.11 -16.14 38.94
C LEU A 338 1.58 -17.58 39.07
N ALA A 339 1.04 -17.94 40.23
CA ALA A 339 0.45 -19.26 40.47
C ALA A 339 -0.81 -19.55 39.63
N GLN A 340 -1.60 -18.52 39.28
CA GLN A 340 -2.75 -18.67 38.38
C GLN A 340 -2.28 -18.88 36.95
N ILE A 341 -1.27 -18.12 36.51
CA ILE A 341 -0.66 -18.28 35.18
C ILE A 341 -0.03 -19.67 35.04
N ASP A 342 0.69 -20.14 36.06
CA ASP A 342 1.28 -21.48 36.11
C ASP A 342 0.23 -22.60 36.04
N GLN A 343 -0.91 -22.44 36.73
CA GLN A 343 -2.03 -23.38 36.64
C GLN A 343 -2.61 -23.43 35.21
N ASP A 344 -2.91 -22.28 34.62
CA ASP A 344 -3.53 -22.22 33.28
C ASP A 344 -2.56 -22.73 32.18
N ILE A 345 -1.25 -22.56 32.36
CA ILE A 345 -0.23 -23.19 31.52
C ILE A 345 -0.30 -24.72 31.65
N ALA A 346 -0.30 -25.25 32.88
CA ALA A 346 -0.36 -26.69 33.12
C ALA A 346 -1.66 -27.33 32.58
N GLU A 347 -2.80 -26.65 32.69
CA GLU A 347 -4.10 -27.10 32.14
C GLU A 347 -4.11 -27.17 30.61
N LEU A 348 -3.34 -26.31 29.91
CA LEU A 348 -3.16 -26.38 28.47
C LEU A 348 -2.12 -27.43 28.07
N GLU A 349 -0.98 -27.51 28.76
CA GLU A 349 0.07 -28.50 28.50
C GLU A 349 -0.40 -29.94 28.73
N ALA A 350 -1.29 -30.16 29.70
CA ALA A 350 -1.95 -31.45 29.94
C ALA A 350 -2.76 -31.99 28.74
N LYS A 351 -3.07 -31.16 27.73
CA LYS A 351 -3.76 -31.59 26.49
C LYS A 351 -2.84 -32.24 25.46
N GLN A 352 -1.53 -32.38 25.74
CA GLN A 352 -0.58 -33.22 25.01
C GLN A 352 -0.66 -33.09 23.48
N GLY A 353 -0.50 -31.86 22.97
CA GLY A 353 -0.47 -31.59 21.53
C GLY A 353 -1.83 -31.55 20.81
N ARG A 354 -2.95 -31.84 21.51
CA ARG A 354 -4.33 -31.68 20.97
C ARG A 354 -4.87 -30.26 21.14
N LEU A 355 -4.00 -29.25 21.06
CA LEU A 355 -4.37 -27.85 21.19
C LEU A 355 -4.94 -27.33 19.86
N SER A 356 -6.06 -26.60 19.92
CA SER A 356 -6.50 -25.80 18.77
C SER A 356 -5.50 -24.63 18.53
N PRO A 357 -5.49 -24.02 17.33
CA PRO A 357 -4.62 -22.85 17.06
C PRO A 357 -4.78 -21.73 18.09
N ASP A 358 -6.01 -21.43 18.51
CA ASP A 358 -6.29 -20.43 19.55
C ASP A 358 -5.74 -20.85 20.93
N GLN A 359 -5.78 -22.14 21.26
CA GLN A 359 -5.22 -22.65 22.52
C GLN A 359 -3.69 -22.65 22.51
N ALA A 360 -3.06 -22.89 21.36
CA ALA A 360 -1.61 -22.79 21.19
C ALA A 360 -1.13 -21.33 21.29
N SER A 361 -1.83 -20.40 20.62
CA SER A 361 -1.61 -18.95 20.77
C SER A 361 -1.79 -18.50 22.22
N ARG A 362 -2.86 -18.94 22.90
CA ARG A 362 -3.08 -18.67 24.34
C ARG A 362 -1.94 -19.18 25.21
N LEU A 363 -1.43 -20.39 24.96
CA LEU A 363 -0.31 -20.96 25.72
C LEU A 363 0.98 -20.13 25.54
N ASN A 364 1.28 -19.69 24.32
CA ASN A 364 2.42 -18.80 24.05
C ASN A 364 2.26 -17.46 24.77
N GLY A 365 1.07 -16.86 24.70
CA GLY A 365 0.74 -15.63 25.43
C GLY A 365 0.93 -15.79 26.94
N LEU A 366 0.47 -16.90 27.52
CA LEU A 366 0.61 -17.18 28.95
C LEU A 366 2.09 -17.32 29.35
N ARG A 367 2.90 -18.01 28.55
CA ARG A 367 4.35 -18.14 28.79
C ARG A 367 5.06 -16.78 28.76
N SER A 368 4.71 -15.89 27.83
CA SER A 368 5.24 -14.51 27.79
C SER A 368 4.82 -13.70 29.01
N VAL A 369 3.53 -13.70 29.38
CA VAL A 369 3.03 -12.98 30.57
C VAL A 369 3.65 -13.53 31.87
N ARG A 370 3.86 -14.85 31.94
CA ARG A 370 4.57 -15.53 33.03
C ARG A 370 5.99 -15.00 33.18
N GLU A 371 6.76 -14.97 32.10
CA GLU A 371 8.16 -14.50 32.10
C GLU A 371 8.24 -13.03 32.51
N GLN A 372 7.40 -12.18 31.93
CA GLN A 372 7.33 -10.76 32.30
C GLN A 372 6.93 -10.54 33.76
N THR A 373 6.01 -11.35 34.28
CA THR A 373 5.55 -11.29 35.69
C THR A 373 6.64 -11.78 36.63
N ALA A 374 7.31 -12.89 36.31
CA ALA A 374 8.44 -13.41 37.08
C ALA A 374 9.60 -12.40 37.12
N SER A 375 9.95 -11.79 35.97
CA SER A 375 10.98 -10.75 35.87
C SER A 375 10.64 -9.49 36.68
N ARG A 376 9.36 -9.10 36.76
CA ARG A 376 8.91 -8.03 37.65
C ARG A 376 9.01 -8.42 39.12
N LEU A 377 8.58 -9.62 39.48
CA LEU A 377 8.60 -10.15 40.85
C LEU A 377 10.03 -10.38 41.39
N SER A 378 11.03 -10.58 40.54
CA SER A 378 12.44 -10.76 40.93
C SER A 378 13.23 -9.45 41.12
N GLN A 379 12.66 -8.29 40.76
CA GLN A 379 13.30 -6.99 40.97
C GLN A 379 13.04 -6.46 42.39
N PRO A 380 13.90 -5.59 42.95
CA PRO A 380 13.63 -4.93 44.23
C PRO A 380 12.28 -4.19 44.24
N GLY A 381 11.43 -4.59 45.18
CA GLY A 381 10.04 -4.14 45.29
C GLY A 381 9.10 -4.86 44.32
N GLY A 382 9.44 -6.08 43.89
CA GLY A 382 8.84 -6.74 42.73
C GLY A 382 7.33 -6.95 42.83
N ALA A 383 6.82 -7.33 44.01
CA ALA A 383 5.38 -7.42 44.26
C ALA A 383 4.69 -6.06 44.07
N MET A 384 5.30 -4.96 44.53
CA MET A 384 4.76 -3.61 44.34
C MET A 384 4.81 -3.19 42.86
N ARG A 385 5.87 -3.54 42.12
CA ARG A 385 5.96 -3.29 40.67
C ARG A 385 4.87 -4.04 39.89
N GLN A 386 4.58 -5.28 40.28
CA GLN A 386 3.50 -6.07 39.71
C GLN A 386 2.14 -5.43 40.01
N GLU A 387 1.91 -4.98 41.25
CA GLU A 387 0.67 -4.30 41.66
C GLU A 387 0.47 -2.97 40.91
N GLN A 388 1.55 -2.19 40.71
CA GLN A 388 1.55 -0.97 39.90
C GLN A 388 1.15 -1.24 38.44
N TYR A 389 1.73 -2.28 37.82
CA TYR A 389 1.35 -2.70 36.48
C TYR A 389 -0.10 -3.21 36.39
N ALA A 390 -0.57 -3.92 37.42
CA ALA A 390 -1.91 -4.48 37.49
C ALA A 390 -3.00 -3.40 37.59
N THR A 391 -2.77 -2.39 38.43
CA THR A 391 -3.80 -1.43 38.86
C THR A 391 -3.61 0.00 38.33
N GLY A 392 -2.41 0.34 37.85
CA GLY A 392 -2.00 1.72 37.62
C GLY A 392 -1.71 2.52 38.89
N GLN A 393 -1.94 1.95 40.09
CA GLN A 393 -1.72 2.66 41.36
C GLN A 393 -0.24 2.68 41.71
N VAL A 394 0.40 3.84 41.50
CA VAL A 394 1.79 4.09 41.90
C VAL A 394 1.93 4.03 43.44
N ALA A 395 3.02 3.42 43.92
CA ALA A 395 3.35 3.37 45.34
C ALA A 395 4.06 4.65 45.74
N SER A 396 3.54 5.36 46.75
CA SER A 396 4.10 6.64 47.24
C SER A 396 5.60 6.54 47.47
N ALA A 397 6.37 7.49 46.95
CA ALA A 397 7.82 7.56 47.16
C ALA A 397 8.14 7.65 48.66
N LEU A 398 9.28 7.09 49.07
CA LEU A 398 9.75 7.21 50.45
C LEU A 398 10.40 8.57 50.67
N ASP A 399 9.88 9.29 51.66
CA ASP A 399 10.47 10.52 52.18
C ASP A 399 11.10 10.21 53.54
N LEU A 400 12.42 10.38 53.64
CA LEU A 400 13.18 10.09 54.87
C LEU A 400 12.82 11.02 56.04
N SER A 401 12.11 12.12 55.78
CA SER A 401 11.63 13.08 56.78
C SER A 401 10.18 12.84 57.22
N ASP A 402 9.40 12.04 56.49
CA ASP A 402 8.00 11.69 56.80
C ASP A 402 7.84 10.21 57.20
N PRO A 403 7.63 9.90 58.50
CA PRO A 403 7.34 8.54 58.96
C PRO A 403 6.05 7.92 58.41
N ASP A 404 5.07 8.70 57.95
CA ASP A 404 3.81 8.16 57.41
C ASP A 404 3.97 7.68 55.96
N SER A 405 4.90 8.24 55.19
CA SER A 405 5.34 7.69 53.89
C SER A 405 5.81 6.24 54.01
N PHE A 406 6.58 5.91 55.07
CA PHE A 406 7.02 4.54 55.36
C PHE A 406 5.86 3.62 55.71
N LYS A 407 4.94 4.01 56.60
CA LYS A 407 3.78 3.17 56.98
C LYS A 407 2.87 2.89 55.79
N SER A 408 2.66 3.89 54.94
CA SER A 408 1.89 3.77 53.69
C SER A 408 2.58 2.79 52.73
N ARG A 409 3.90 2.92 52.57
CA ARG A 409 4.72 2.02 51.75
C ARG A 409 4.72 0.58 52.27
N ALA A 410 4.83 0.37 53.58
CA ALA A 410 4.75 -0.95 54.21
C ALA A 410 3.39 -1.62 53.95
N SER A 411 2.30 -0.88 54.15
CA SER A 411 0.94 -1.35 53.89
C SER A 411 0.74 -1.74 52.43
N PHE A 412 1.26 -0.94 51.48
CA PHE A 412 1.24 -1.25 50.06
C PHE A 412 2.06 -2.51 49.73
N ALA A 413 3.29 -2.64 50.25
CA ALA A 413 4.15 -3.80 50.03
C ALA A 413 3.54 -5.12 50.55
N VAL A 414 2.94 -5.08 51.76
CA VAL A 414 2.24 -6.22 52.35
C VAL A 414 1.02 -6.61 51.51
N ALA A 415 0.21 -5.62 51.08
CA ALA A 415 -0.98 -5.87 50.26
C ALA A 415 -0.62 -6.40 48.87
N ALA A 416 0.40 -5.85 48.24
CA ALA A 416 0.92 -6.27 46.95
C ALA A 416 1.47 -7.70 46.99
N SER A 417 2.31 -8.04 47.98
CA SER A 417 2.81 -9.42 48.16
C SER A 417 1.67 -10.43 48.41
N HIS A 418 0.62 -10.04 49.14
CA HIS A 418 -0.55 -10.89 49.33
C HIS A 418 -1.37 -11.09 48.04
N ARG A 419 -1.52 -10.07 47.19
CA ARG A 419 -2.31 -10.15 45.94
C ARG A 419 -1.54 -10.81 44.80
N GLN A 420 -0.32 -10.36 44.56
CA GLN A 420 0.51 -10.73 43.40
C GLN A 420 1.41 -11.94 43.67
N GLY A 421 1.65 -12.27 44.94
CA GLY A 421 2.72 -13.18 45.35
C GLY A 421 4.07 -12.46 45.47
N GLY A 422 5.14 -13.25 45.65
CA GLY A 422 6.49 -12.72 45.89
C GLY A 422 6.73 -12.27 47.33
N ALA A 423 7.95 -11.82 47.61
CA ALA A 423 8.36 -11.36 48.94
C ALA A 423 7.74 -10.01 49.31
N ILE A 424 7.60 -9.75 50.62
CA ILE A 424 7.23 -8.43 51.14
C ILE A 424 8.48 -7.56 51.05
N GLU A 425 8.50 -6.67 50.07
CA GLU A 425 9.66 -5.85 49.72
C GLU A 425 9.23 -4.38 49.62
N PRO A 426 9.43 -3.55 50.67
CA PRO A 426 8.96 -2.17 50.67
C PRO A 426 9.92 -1.17 50.01
N LEU A 427 11.16 -1.55 49.73
CA LEU A 427 12.15 -0.69 49.07
C LEU A 427 12.17 -0.91 47.55
N PHE A 428 12.31 0.15 46.76
CA PHE A 428 12.74 0.06 45.37
C PHE A 428 14.28 0.15 45.27
N ALA A 429 14.82 -0.16 44.09
CA ALA A 429 16.26 -0.14 43.82
C ALA A 429 16.93 1.25 44.05
N GLU A 430 16.17 2.34 44.00
CA GLU A 430 16.67 3.67 44.40
C GLU A 430 16.78 3.82 45.91
N ASP A 431 15.79 3.31 46.66
CA ASP A 431 15.80 3.34 48.13
C ASP A 431 16.91 2.44 48.69
N VAL A 432 17.13 1.27 48.08
CA VAL A 432 18.26 0.37 48.41
C VAL A 432 19.59 1.11 48.23
N ARG A 433 19.85 1.68 47.05
CA ARG A 433 21.11 2.42 46.77
C ARG A 433 21.33 3.62 47.69
N ARG A 434 20.27 4.29 48.17
CA ARG A 434 20.36 5.39 49.16
C ARG A 434 20.81 4.91 50.54
N LEU A 435 20.49 3.67 50.92
CA LEU A 435 20.78 3.11 52.25
C LEU A 435 22.05 2.24 52.29
N GLU A 436 22.45 1.68 51.15
CA GLU A 436 23.61 0.80 50.97
C GLU A 436 24.94 1.40 51.47
N GLY A 437 25.14 2.71 51.28
CA GLY A 437 26.35 3.42 51.77
C GLY A 437 26.51 3.42 53.29
N ASP A 438 25.42 3.62 54.04
CA ASP A 438 25.45 3.55 55.52
C ASP A 438 25.42 2.09 56.04
N LEU A 439 24.93 1.13 55.23
CA LEU A 439 24.88 -0.29 55.58
C LEU A 439 26.27 -0.94 55.67
N HIS A 440 27.21 -0.51 54.83
CA HIS A 440 28.59 -1.00 54.84
C HIS A 440 29.52 -0.23 55.79
N GLY A 441 29.01 0.80 56.46
CA GLY A 441 29.73 1.59 57.45
C GLY A 441 29.83 0.94 58.84
N GLU A 442 30.31 1.73 59.81
CA GLU A 442 30.44 1.31 61.20
C GLU A 442 29.08 0.99 61.87
N ALA A 443 29.11 0.37 63.05
CA ALA A 443 27.90 0.02 63.81
C ALA A 443 26.93 1.21 64.05
N ALA A 444 27.43 2.45 64.11
CA ALA A 444 26.58 3.65 64.22
C ALA A 444 25.82 3.97 62.92
N GLN A 445 26.46 3.80 61.76
CA GLN A 445 25.83 3.99 60.44
C GLN A 445 24.84 2.86 60.16
N ARG A 446 25.22 1.60 60.45
CA ARG A 446 24.30 0.45 60.38
C ARG A 446 23.08 0.63 61.29
N LEU A 447 23.25 1.19 62.50
CA LEU A 447 22.11 1.53 63.37
C LEU A 447 21.21 2.62 62.79
N LYS A 448 21.76 3.62 62.09
CA LYS A 448 20.97 4.63 61.37
C LYS A 448 20.08 3.96 60.31
N VAL A 449 20.62 3.03 59.50
CA VAL A 449 19.80 2.27 58.54
C VAL A 449 18.70 1.46 59.23
N LEU A 450 19.01 0.77 60.36
CA LEU A 450 18.00 0.05 61.14
C LEU A 450 16.89 0.96 61.65
N ARG A 451 17.22 2.15 62.17
CA ARG A 451 16.24 3.16 62.59
C ARG A 451 15.38 3.66 61.43
N THR A 452 15.98 3.86 60.25
CA THR A 452 15.23 4.26 59.04
C THR A 452 14.24 3.19 58.60
N ILE A 453 14.66 1.91 58.49
CA ILE A 453 13.70 0.85 58.12
C ILE A 453 12.69 0.57 59.24
N ALA A 454 13.00 0.83 60.50
CA ALA A 454 12.03 0.71 61.61
C ALA A 454 10.79 1.61 61.44
N LEU A 455 10.90 2.71 60.68
CA LEU A 455 9.78 3.61 60.37
C LEU A 455 8.65 2.91 59.58
N PHE A 456 8.92 1.79 58.92
CA PHE A 456 7.88 0.98 58.25
C PHE A 456 6.79 0.49 59.21
N GLY A 457 7.09 0.33 60.51
CA GLY A 457 6.12 -0.03 61.56
C GLY A 457 5.58 -1.47 61.52
N ASP A 458 5.36 -2.06 60.34
CA ASP A 458 5.01 -3.47 60.17
C ASP A 458 6.27 -4.35 60.24
N PRO A 459 6.39 -5.27 61.21
CA PRO A 459 7.58 -6.12 61.33
C PRO A 459 7.93 -6.91 60.07
N ARG A 460 6.94 -7.28 59.23
CA ARG A 460 7.16 -8.02 57.98
C ARG A 460 7.80 -7.15 56.91
N ALA A 461 7.44 -5.87 56.86
CA ALA A 461 8.06 -4.90 55.98
C ALA A 461 9.49 -4.57 56.44
N ILE A 462 9.73 -4.51 57.76
CA ILE A 462 11.06 -4.31 58.33
C ILE A 462 11.99 -5.50 58.02
N GLU A 463 11.51 -6.73 58.25
CA GLU A 463 12.20 -7.98 57.85
C GLU A 463 12.48 -8.03 56.34
N GLY A 464 11.51 -7.61 55.53
CA GLY A 464 11.63 -7.48 54.07
C GLY A 464 12.71 -6.49 53.65
N ALA A 465 12.64 -5.25 54.16
CA ALA A 465 13.62 -4.20 53.89
C ALA A 465 15.04 -4.64 54.27
N ALA A 466 15.22 -5.28 55.43
CA ALA A 466 16.51 -5.80 55.84
C ALA A 466 17.03 -6.86 54.86
N ARG A 467 16.18 -7.78 54.39
CA ARG A 467 16.54 -8.78 53.37
C ARG A 467 16.90 -8.16 52.02
N GLN A 468 16.24 -7.07 51.61
CA GLN A 468 16.56 -6.35 50.36
C GLN A 468 17.91 -5.61 50.42
N LEU A 469 18.30 -5.16 51.63
CA LEU A 469 19.55 -4.43 51.85
C LEU A 469 20.76 -5.38 52.01
N THR A 470 20.58 -6.55 52.61
CA THR A 470 21.68 -7.48 52.94
C THR A 470 21.90 -8.58 51.91
N SER A 471 23.16 -8.95 51.66
CA SER A 471 23.50 -10.26 51.10
C SER A 471 23.16 -11.40 52.07
N GLN A 472 23.15 -12.66 51.61
CA GLN A 472 22.83 -13.80 52.48
C GLN A 472 23.74 -13.94 53.71
N ASP A 473 24.94 -13.38 53.70
CA ASP A 473 25.93 -13.56 54.76
C ASP A 473 25.83 -12.52 55.90
N ASP A 474 25.06 -11.44 55.74
CA ASP A 474 24.82 -10.45 56.80
C ASP A 474 23.55 -10.81 57.61
N GLY A 475 23.61 -11.97 58.25
CA GLY A 475 22.54 -12.49 59.10
C GLY A 475 22.34 -11.67 60.38
N GLU A 476 23.43 -11.08 60.91
CA GLU A 476 23.38 -10.26 62.11
C GLU A 476 22.53 -9.00 61.92
N PHE A 477 22.61 -8.31 60.76
CA PHE A 477 21.78 -7.15 60.47
C PHE A 477 20.30 -7.50 60.34
N ARG A 478 19.98 -8.63 59.71
CA ARG A 478 18.58 -9.10 59.58
C ARG A 478 17.94 -9.38 60.94
N ILE A 479 18.66 -10.01 61.87
CA ILE A 479 18.15 -10.17 63.24
C ILE A 479 18.06 -8.83 63.96
N ALA A 480 19.07 -7.95 63.86
CA ALA A 480 19.02 -6.63 64.45
C ALA A 480 17.80 -5.81 63.99
N ALA A 481 17.38 -5.97 62.72
CA ALA A 481 16.14 -5.40 62.18
C ALA A 481 14.86 -5.99 62.79
N THR A 482 14.85 -7.26 63.21
CA THR A 482 13.72 -7.81 64.00
C THR A 482 13.71 -7.30 65.44
N LEU A 483 14.88 -6.96 65.98
CA LEU A 483 15.04 -6.50 67.36
C LEU A 483 14.71 -5.01 67.52
N ILE A 484 15.06 -4.14 66.56
CA ILE A 484 14.90 -2.68 66.64
C ILE A 484 13.48 -2.24 67.06
N SER A 485 12.44 -2.98 66.63
CA SER A 485 11.03 -2.71 66.91
C SER A 485 10.50 -3.29 68.23
N SER A 486 11.32 -4.05 68.95
CA SER A 486 10.95 -4.66 70.24
C SER A 486 11.23 -3.70 71.41
N PRO A 487 10.48 -3.77 72.53
CA PRO A 487 10.78 -2.97 73.72
C PRO A 487 12.23 -3.18 74.20
N GLY A 488 13.02 -2.10 74.33
CA GLY A 488 14.46 -2.17 74.67
C GLY A 488 15.36 -2.76 73.57
N GLY A 489 14.79 -3.14 72.44
CA GLY A 489 15.45 -3.88 71.37
C GLY A 489 16.45 -3.06 70.56
N GLU A 490 16.38 -1.72 70.57
CA GLU A 490 17.41 -0.87 69.96
C GLU A 490 18.79 -1.07 70.60
N LYS A 491 18.85 -1.22 71.94
CA LYS A 491 20.10 -1.54 72.64
C LYS A 491 20.64 -2.90 72.19
N LEU A 492 19.77 -3.90 72.05
CA LEU A 492 20.15 -5.24 71.58
C LEU A 492 20.60 -5.22 70.12
N ALA A 493 19.94 -4.46 69.24
CA ALA A 493 20.35 -4.27 67.86
C ALA A 493 21.75 -3.63 67.78
N LEU A 494 22.05 -2.63 68.63
CA LEU A 494 23.39 -2.04 68.72
C LEU A 494 24.44 -3.00 69.31
N GLU A 495 24.08 -3.86 70.28
CA GLU A 495 24.95 -4.96 70.75
C GLU A 495 25.27 -5.95 69.61
N VAL A 496 24.28 -6.31 68.77
CA VAL A 496 24.47 -7.16 67.59
C VAL A 496 25.40 -6.50 66.57
N LEU A 497 25.19 -5.21 66.24
CA LEU A 497 26.01 -4.52 65.23
C LEU A 497 27.47 -4.33 65.68
N ARG A 498 27.73 -4.04 66.96
CA ARG A 498 29.09 -3.89 67.52
C ARG A 498 29.85 -5.22 67.66
N GLY A 499 29.13 -6.35 67.68
CA GLY A 499 29.74 -7.66 67.87
C GLY A 499 30.75 -8.05 66.80
N ARG A 500 30.63 -7.50 65.58
CA ARG A 500 31.58 -7.72 64.48
C ARG A 500 32.98 -7.16 64.82
N ASP A 501 33.04 -5.94 65.34
CA ASP A 501 34.29 -5.30 65.76
C ASP A 501 34.86 -5.98 67.02
N ALA A 502 33.99 -6.39 67.95
CA ALA A 502 34.36 -7.17 69.13
C ALA A 502 35.00 -8.53 68.75
N LEU A 503 34.45 -9.25 67.76
CA LEU A 503 35.04 -10.49 67.24
C LEU A 503 36.41 -10.26 66.61
N ALA A 504 36.57 -9.19 65.81
CA ALA A 504 37.85 -8.86 65.17
C ALA A 504 38.97 -8.60 66.21
N THR A 505 38.63 -7.92 67.31
CA THR A 505 39.58 -7.62 68.39
C THR A 505 39.83 -8.76 69.39
N SER A 506 38.95 -9.78 69.47
CA SER A 506 38.97 -10.80 70.52
C SER A 506 38.60 -12.21 70.04
N ALA A 507 39.02 -12.59 68.83
CA ALA A 507 38.65 -13.85 68.17
C ALA A 507 38.87 -15.12 69.02
N LYS A 508 39.90 -15.15 69.89
CA LYS A 508 40.24 -16.29 70.75
C LYS A 508 39.19 -16.61 71.84
N VAL A 509 38.27 -15.69 72.11
CA VAL A 509 37.26 -15.85 73.17
C VAL A 509 36.06 -16.69 72.70
N PHE A 510 35.83 -16.79 71.39
CA PHE A 510 34.72 -17.54 70.81
C PHE A 510 35.17 -18.93 70.30
N ASP A 511 34.65 -19.99 70.93
CA ASP A 511 34.82 -21.37 70.45
C ASP A 511 33.64 -21.74 69.53
N SER A 512 33.92 -21.85 68.22
CA SER A 512 32.89 -22.15 67.22
C SER A 512 32.31 -23.57 67.36
N GLY A 513 33.08 -24.54 67.82
CA GLY A 513 32.64 -25.93 67.98
C GLY A 513 31.68 -26.08 69.16
N LEU A 514 32.04 -25.50 70.32
CA LEU A 514 31.18 -25.44 71.50
C LEU A 514 29.95 -24.59 71.24
N ALA A 515 30.09 -23.43 70.59
CA ALA A 515 28.98 -22.56 70.23
C ALA A 515 27.95 -23.29 69.36
N GLN A 516 28.38 -23.93 68.27
CA GLN A 516 27.51 -24.67 67.36
C GLN A 516 26.85 -25.87 68.06
N SER A 517 27.59 -26.61 68.89
CA SER A 517 27.06 -27.74 69.66
C SER A 517 25.97 -27.32 70.64
N GLU A 518 26.21 -26.26 71.43
CA GLU A 518 25.19 -25.74 72.35
C GLU A 518 23.97 -25.16 71.61
N PHE A 519 24.20 -24.46 70.49
CA PHE A 519 23.13 -23.91 69.65
C PHE A 519 22.26 -25.01 69.02
N ASN A 520 22.87 -26.04 68.45
CA ASN A 520 22.17 -27.19 67.85
C ASN A 520 21.38 -27.99 68.89
N ARG A 521 21.83 -28.00 70.15
CA ARG A 521 21.11 -28.63 71.27
C ARG A 521 19.94 -27.78 71.80
N MET A 522 20.04 -26.46 71.71
CA MET A 522 19.09 -25.53 72.36
C MET A 522 18.17 -24.78 71.40
N ALA A 523 18.75 -24.06 70.43
CA ALA A 523 18.03 -23.11 69.58
C ALA A 523 17.54 -23.75 68.27
N ALA A 524 18.41 -24.41 67.50
CA ALA A 524 18.03 -24.95 66.19
C ALA A 524 16.76 -25.85 66.22
N PRO A 525 16.56 -26.75 67.21
CA PRO A 525 15.35 -27.57 67.28
C PRO A 525 14.10 -26.78 67.66
N ALA A 526 14.24 -25.57 68.21
CA ALA A 526 13.16 -24.65 68.55
C ALA A 526 12.82 -23.69 67.38
N LEU A 527 13.75 -23.51 66.45
CA LEU A 527 13.64 -22.67 65.24
C LEU A 527 13.31 -23.46 63.97
N ALA A 528 13.18 -24.78 64.04
CA ALA A 528 12.91 -25.67 62.91
C ALA A 528 11.59 -25.42 62.13
N GLY A 529 10.77 -24.45 62.53
CA GLY A 529 9.58 -23.98 61.80
C GLY A 529 9.72 -22.56 61.23
N MET A 530 10.84 -21.89 61.47
CA MET A 530 11.21 -20.61 60.83
C MET A 530 11.87 -20.88 59.46
N PRO A 531 12.03 -19.86 58.59
CA PRO A 531 12.79 -20.01 57.35
C PRO A 531 14.20 -20.56 57.61
N PRO A 532 14.79 -21.38 56.70
CA PRO A 532 16.08 -22.03 56.93
C PRO A 532 17.20 -21.05 57.34
N ASP A 533 17.32 -19.94 56.61
CA ASP A 533 18.29 -18.88 56.87
C ASP A 533 18.13 -18.27 58.27
N TYR A 534 16.91 -18.19 58.82
CA TYR A 534 16.67 -17.58 60.13
C TYR A 534 17.44 -18.28 61.26
N SER A 535 17.61 -19.60 61.19
CA SER A 535 18.39 -20.31 62.21
C SER A 535 19.90 -20.04 62.11
N ARG A 536 20.41 -19.68 60.93
CA ARG A 536 21.79 -19.22 60.73
C ARG A 536 21.91 -17.76 61.19
N ASP A 537 21.01 -16.90 60.74
CA ASP A 537 20.97 -15.48 61.09
C ASP A 537 20.94 -15.27 62.62
N VAL A 538 20.15 -16.08 63.36
CA VAL A 538 20.13 -16.06 64.84
C VAL A 538 21.45 -16.54 65.44
N PHE A 539 22.15 -17.51 64.84
CA PHE A 539 23.46 -17.94 65.30
C PHE A 539 24.51 -16.83 65.14
N ASP A 540 24.52 -16.16 63.98
CA ASP A 540 25.45 -15.06 63.69
C ASP A 540 25.18 -13.84 64.59
N ALA A 541 23.90 -13.50 64.79
CA ALA A 541 23.52 -12.46 65.76
C ALA A 541 23.89 -12.83 67.20
N ALA A 542 23.71 -14.09 67.61
CA ALA A 542 24.14 -14.58 68.93
C ALA A 542 25.66 -14.54 69.09
N LYS A 543 26.43 -14.87 68.03
CA LYS A 543 27.90 -14.77 67.99
C LYS A 543 28.36 -13.32 68.19
N SER A 544 27.71 -12.37 67.52
CA SER A 544 27.98 -10.94 67.72
C SER A 544 27.65 -10.46 69.14
N VAL A 545 26.46 -10.78 69.67
CA VAL A 545 26.07 -10.41 71.05
C VAL A 545 26.99 -11.05 72.09
N TYR A 546 27.44 -12.29 71.86
CA TYR A 546 28.41 -12.96 72.71
C TYR A 546 29.73 -12.19 72.75
N ALA A 547 30.29 -11.84 71.59
CA ALA A 547 31.57 -11.16 71.50
C ALA A 547 31.56 -9.78 72.18
N GLU A 548 30.52 -8.97 71.94
CA GLU A 548 30.38 -7.66 72.59
C GLU A 548 30.24 -7.79 74.12
N ARG A 549 29.48 -8.77 74.62
CA ARG A 549 29.33 -9.01 76.06
C ARG A 549 30.59 -9.61 76.69
N ALA A 550 31.30 -10.47 75.98
CA ALA A 550 32.58 -11.03 76.42
C ALA A 550 33.64 -9.93 76.55
N ARG A 551 33.73 -9.05 75.53
CA ARG A 551 34.58 -7.85 75.54
C ARG A 551 34.25 -6.91 76.70
N GLN A 552 32.96 -6.58 76.91
CA GLN A 552 32.50 -5.75 78.03
C GLN A 552 32.81 -6.34 79.41
N ARG A 553 32.91 -7.67 79.54
CA ARG A 553 33.21 -8.39 80.78
C ARG A 553 34.69 -8.73 80.97
N GLY A 554 35.55 -8.40 80.00
CA GLY A 554 36.97 -8.80 80.02
C GLY A 554 37.18 -10.32 79.96
N ALA A 555 36.25 -11.07 79.37
CA ALA A 555 36.36 -12.53 79.26
C ALA A 555 37.48 -12.90 78.28
N THR A 556 38.40 -13.76 78.73
CA THR A 556 39.58 -14.20 77.94
C THR A 556 39.44 -15.59 77.34
N ALA A 557 38.35 -16.31 77.67
CA ALA A 557 38.05 -17.67 77.23
C ALA A 557 36.54 -17.89 77.10
N TRP A 558 36.15 -19.04 76.53
CA TRP A 558 34.76 -19.41 76.32
C TRP A 558 33.91 -19.39 77.60
N ASP A 559 32.71 -18.81 77.50
CA ASP A 559 31.73 -18.74 78.59
C ASP A 559 30.34 -19.16 78.08
N SER A 560 29.93 -20.36 78.45
CA SER A 560 28.62 -20.93 78.10
C SER A 560 27.44 -20.15 78.69
N GLY A 561 27.61 -19.46 79.81
CA GLY A 561 26.61 -18.58 80.40
C GLY A 561 26.37 -17.33 79.56
N ILE A 562 27.43 -16.65 79.11
CA ILE A 562 27.33 -15.53 78.16
C ILE A 562 26.73 -16.03 76.84
N TRP A 563 27.15 -17.19 76.33
CA TRP A 563 26.62 -17.76 75.08
C TRP A 563 25.11 -18.01 75.12
N ARG A 564 24.62 -18.70 76.17
CA ARG A 564 23.18 -18.94 76.36
C ARG A 564 22.39 -17.64 76.54
N GLY A 565 22.99 -16.64 77.19
CA GLY A 565 22.43 -15.29 77.29
C GLY A 565 22.37 -14.55 75.94
N ALA A 566 23.35 -14.78 75.07
CA ALA A 566 23.42 -14.20 73.72
C ALA A 566 22.41 -14.86 72.77
N ILE A 567 22.26 -16.19 72.79
CA ILE A 567 21.20 -16.92 72.05
C ILE A 567 19.81 -16.38 72.42
N ASN A 568 19.54 -16.21 73.73
CA ASN A 568 18.25 -15.66 74.16
C ASN A 568 18.07 -14.22 73.65
N ALA A 569 19.08 -13.36 73.77
CA ALA A 569 19.01 -11.96 73.31
C ALA A 569 18.81 -11.83 71.79
N ALA A 570 19.49 -12.65 70.98
CA ALA A 570 19.30 -12.71 69.52
C ALA A 570 17.86 -13.13 69.12
N LEU A 571 17.17 -13.87 69.99
CA LEU A 571 15.76 -14.23 69.87
C LEU A 571 14.80 -13.24 70.55
N GLY A 572 15.25 -12.00 70.79
CA GLY A 572 14.49 -10.94 71.47
C GLY A 572 14.19 -11.24 72.94
N GLY A 573 15.05 -12.04 73.57
CA GLY A 573 14.99 -12.41 74.97
C GLY A 573 15.50 -11.29 75.88
N GLU A 574 14.64 -10.78 76.74
CA GLU A 574 14.96 -9.80 77.78
C GLU A 574 14.46 -10.30 79.14
N VAL A 575 15.12 -9.85 80.22
CA VAL A 575 14.70 -10.13 81.60
C VAL A 575 14.24 -8.82 82.22
N LYS A 576 12.96 -8.76 82.59
CA LYS A 576 12.34 -7.61 83.26
C LYS A 576 11.95 -8.03 84.68
N GLY A 577 12.66 -7.49 85.67
CA GLY A 577 12.60 -8.00 87.04
C GLY A 577 13.04 -9.46 87.11
N SER A 578 12.16 -10.35 87.59
CA SER A 578 12.39 -11.79 87.65
C SER A 578 11.78 -12.58 86.46
N VAL A 579 11.22 -11.89 85.46
CA VAL A 579 10.45 -12.51 84.37
C VAL A 579 11.20 -12.41 83.05
N GLN A 580 11.38 -13.55 82.37
CA GLN A 580 11.90 -13.61 81.00
C GLN A 580 10.76 -13.38 79.99
N HIS A 581 10.97 -12.41 79.10
CA HIS A 581 10.18 -12.18 77.89
C HIS A 581 11.02 -12.55 76.67
N GLY A 582 10.42 -13.15 75.64
CA GLY A 582 11.13 -13.61 74.43
C GLY A 582 12.15 -14.72 74.68
N GLY A 583 13.02 -14.98 73.69
CA GLY A 583 14.09 -15.96 73.78
C GLY A 583 13.61 -17.41 73.66
N LEU A 584 14.21 -18.30 74.47
CA LEU A 584 13.87 -19.72 74.57
C LEU A 584 13.23 -20.03 75.92
N SER A 585 12.18 -20.87 75.90
CA SER A 585 11.58 -21.43 77.11
C SER A 585 11.29 -22.93 76.94
N LYS A 586 11.08 -23.65 78.05
CA LYS A 586 10.86 -25.11 78.03
C LYS A 586 9.38 -25.48 78.06
N PHE A 587 8.94 -26.25 77.08
CA PHE A 587 7.62 -26.91 77.06
C PHE A 587 7.81 -28.43 77.01
N GLY A 588 7.30 -29.15 78.01
CA GLY A 588 7.47 -30.62 78.09
C GLY A 588 8.93 -31.07 78.02
N GLY A 589 9.84 -30.31 78.65
CA GLY A 589 11.29 -30.54 78.63
C GLY A 589 12.03 -30.08 77.36
N ARG A 590 11.32 -29.74 76.27
CA ARG A 590 11.89 -29.30 74.99
C ARG A 590 11.94 -27.78 74.89
N TRP A 591 12.95 -27.24 74.22
CA TRP A 591 13.06 -25.80 73.95
C TRP A 591 12.06 -25.35 72.87
N VAL A 592 11.49 -24.17 73.09
CA VAL A 592 10.52 -23.48 72.22
C VAL A 592 10.92 -22.00 72.15
N SER A 593 10.99 -21.43 70.95
CA SER A 593 11.18 -19.98 70.77
C SER A 593 9.92 -19.23 71.16
N ILE A 594 10.07 -18.21 72.00
CA ILE A 594 9.00 -17.31 72.47
C ILE A 594 9.14 -15.96 71.74
N PRO A 595 8.04 -15.29 71.34
CA PRO A 595 8.13 -14.03 70.64
C PRO A 595 8.62 -12.90 71.57
N PRO A 596 9.30 -11.86 71.06
CA PRO A 596 9.70 -10.71 71.86
C PRO A 596 8.52 -10.10 72.64
N GLY A 597 8.76 -9.66 73.87
CA GLY A 597 7.74 -9.11 74.78
C GLY A 597 6.77 -10.14 75.40
N TRP A 598 6.69 -11.38 74.90
CA TRP A 598 5.83 -12.43 75.45
C TRP A 598 6.58 -13.32 76.45
N THR A 599 5.89 -13.81 77.48
CA THR A 599 6.48 -14.79 78.42
C THR A 599 6.17 -16.22 77.98
N GLY A 600 7.07 -17.17 78.27
CA GLY A 600 6.83 -18.59 77.99
C GLY A 600 5.56 -19.10 78.68
N ASN A 601 5.36 -18.73 79.95
CA ASN A 601 4.14 -19.04 80.70
C ASN A 601 2.87 -18.49 80.03
N GLY A 602 2.92 -17.29 79.44
CA GLY A 602 1.79 -16.70 78.71
C GLY A 602 1.42 -17.48 77.45
N VAL A 603 2.41 -17.90 76.67
CA VAL A 603 2.21 -18.75 75.47
C VAL A 603 1.66 -20.13 75.88
N PHE A 604 2.32 -20.79 76.84
CA PHE A 604 1.98 -22.16 77.24
C PHE A 604 0.64 -22.25 77.97
N ARG A 605 0.23 -21.24 78.75
CA ARG A 605 -1.10 -21.20 79.37
C ARG A 605 -2.21 -21.15 78.32
N ARG A 606 -2.11 -20.26 77.33
CA ARG A 606 -3.11 -20.15 76.24
C ARG A 606 -3.28 -21.50 75.51
N LEU A 607 -2.16 -22.17 75.19
CA LEU A 607 -2.16 -23.52 74.62
C LEU A 607 -2.80 -24.56 75.53
N ALA A 608 -2.48 -24.56 76.83
CA ALA A 608 -3.06 -25.50 77.79
C ALA A 608 -4.58 -25.32 77.95
N THR A 609 -5.09 -24.08 77.83
CA THR A 609 -6.51 -23.73 78.03
C THR A 609 -7.36 -23.72 76.76
N MET A 610 -6.78 -23.83 75.56
CA MET A 610 -7.51 -23.71 74.28
C MET A 610 -8.59 -24.78 74.12
N THR A 611 -9.77 -24.42 73.63
CA THR A 611 -10.88 -25.35 73.31
C THR A 611 -11.07 -25.51 71.79
N GLY A 612 -11.93 -26.43 71.36
CA GLY A 612 -12.25 -26.65 69.93
C GLY A 612 -12.62 -25.35 69.20
N PRO A 613 -13.61 -24.59 69.69
CA PRO A 613 -13.96 -23.28 69.13
C PRO A 613 -12.79 -22.27 69.12
N ASP A 614 -11.91 -22.30 70.13
CA ASP A 614 -10.73 -21.41 70.16
C ASP A 614 -9.73 -21.78 69.05
N THR A 615 -9.51 -23.08 68.78
CA THR A 615 -8.64 -23.52 67.69
C THR A 615 -9.19 -23.14 66.31
N GLY A 616 -10.51 -23.11 66.11
CA GLY A 616 -11.12 -22.62 64.87
C GLY A 616 -10.91 -21.11 64.67
N LYS A 617 -11.04 -20.30 65.73
CA LYS A 617 -10.82 -18.84 65.68
C LYS A 617 -9.34 -18.45 65.53
N ALA A 618 -8.44 -19.26 66.07
CA ALA A 618 -6.99 -19.06 66.01
C ALA A 618 -6.32 -19.71 64.78
N ALA A 619 -7.05 -20.53 64.01
CA ALA A 619 -6.51 -21.20 62.83
C ALA A 619 -6.00 -20.21 61.78
N VAL A 620 -4.81 -20.50 61.24
CA VAL A 620 -4.21 -19.82 60.09
C VAL A 620 -4.20 -20.74 58.85
N SER A 621 -4.65 -21.98 59.02
CA SER A 621 -4.66 -23.06 58.04
C SER A 621 -5.95 -23.89 58.17
N ASP A 622 -6.18 -24.83 57.26
CA ASP A 622 -7.26 -25.82 57.39
C ASP A 622 -7.11 -26.67 58.67
N ALA A 623 -8.12 -27.51 58.95
CA ALA A 623 -8.11 -28.39 60.12
C ALA A 623 -6.86 -29.29 60.18
N ALA A 624 -6.35 -29.46 61.41
CA ALA A 624 -5.21 -30.32 61.71
C ALA A 624 -5.52 -31.79 61.39
N MET A 625 -4.62 -32.45 60.67
CA MET A 625 -4.76 -33.86 60.31
C MET A 625 -3.49 -34.66 60.59
N TRP A 626 -3.70 -35.88 61.08
CA TRP A 626 -2.69 -36.92 61.16
C TRP A 626 -2.37 -37.46 59.75
N PRO A 627 -1.18 -38.05 59.54
CA PRO A 627 -0.81 -38.66 58.24
C PRO A 627 -1.72 -39.80 57.78
N ASP A 628 -2.51 -40.41 58.68
CA ASP A 628 -3.49 -41.45 58.37
C ASP A 628 -4.88 -40.89 57.94
N GLY A 629 -4.99 -39.56 57.80
CA GLY A 629 -6.21 -38.88 57.39
C GLY A 629 -7.17 -38.50 58.53
N LYS A 630 -6.89 -38.87 59.79
CA LYS A 630 -7.75 -38.51 60.92
C LYS A 630 -7.55 -37.06 61.35
N THR A 631 -8.63 -36.40 61.78
CA THR A 631 -8.55 -35.06 62.39
C THR A 631 -7.92 -35.13 63.78
N VAL A 632 -7.09 -34.15 64.12
CA VAL A 632 -6.41 -34.09 65.42
C VAL A 632 -7.30 -33.39 66.44
N THR A 633 -7.54 -34.04 67.58
CA THR A 633 -8.31 -33.44 68.68
C THR A 633 -7.47 -32.40 69.43
N VAL A 634 -8.14 -31.45 70.07
CA VAL A 634 -7.47 -30.43 70.92
C VAL A 634 -6.67 -31.07 72.06
N SER A 635 -7.14 -32.19 72.61
CA SER A 635 -6.44 -32.94 73.67
C SER A 635 -5.12 -33.53 73.18
N GLU A 636 -5.06 -34.00 71.93
CA GLU A 636 -3.82 -34.46 71.30
C GLU A 636 -2.91 -33.29 70.93
N LEU A 637 -3.47 -32.20 70.36
CA LEU A 637 -2.73 -31.00 69.97
C LEU A 637 -1.95 -30.39 71.15
N ARG A 638 -2.58 -30.33 72.34
CA ARG A 638 -1.95 -29.89 73.60
C ARG A 638 -0.74 -30.73 74.03
N LYS A 639 -0.62 -31.98 73.57
CA LYS A 639 0.50 -32.90 73.89
C LYS A 639 1.67 -32.77 72.91
N LEU A 640 1.51 -32.02 71.83
CA LEU A 640 2.56 -31.80 70.82
C LEU A 640 3.48 -30.64 71.22
N THR A 641 4.72 -30.64 70.71
CA THR A 641 5.65 -29.54 70.99
C THR A 641 5.31 -28.36 70.08
N PRO A 642 4.92 -27.18 70.60
CA PRO A 642 4.70 -26.01 69.76
C PRO A 642 6.05 -25.55 69.16
N VAL A 643 6.05 -25.19 67.89
CA VAL A 643 7.21 -24.66 67.15
C VAL A 643 6.79 -23.37 66.47
N ARG A 644 7.55 -22.29 66.69
CA ARG A 644 7.25 -20.96 66.16
C ARG A 644 7.46 -20.95 64.64
N LEU A 645 6.51 -20.35 63.92
CA LEU A 645 6.52 -20.19 62.45
C LEU A 645 6.70 -18.72 62.00
N GLY A 646 6.79 -17.79 62.95
CA GLY A 646 6.86 -16.35 62.72
C GLY A 646 5.84 -15.59 63.57
N GLY A 647 6.20 -14.40 64.06
CA GLY A 647 5.33 -13.61 64.96
C GLY A 647 4.84 -14.43 66.15
N THR A 648 3.51 -14.46 66.34
CA THR A 648 2.76 -15.27 67.34
C THR A 648 2.19 -16.58 66.78
N ARG A 649 2.58 -16.98 65.56
CA ARG A 649 2.09 -18.20 64.89
C ARG A 649 2.93 -19.42 65.27
N TYR A 650 2.26 -20.52 65.57
CA TYR A 650 2.87 -21.78 65.97
C TYR A 650 2.28 -22.97 65.21
N GLY A 651 3.16 -23.82 64.70
CA GLY A 651 2.85 -25.17 64.30
C GLY A 651 3.14 -26.15 65.42
N PHE A 652 2.80 -27.43 65.22
CA PHE A 652 2.88 -28.44 66.26
C PHE A 652 3.73 -29.62 65.79
N ARG A 653 4.86 -29.84 66.46
CA ARG A 653 5.77 -30.94 66.15
C ARG A 653 5.33 -32.23 66.84
N THR A 654 5.13 -33.24 66.01
CA THR A 654 4.79 -34.62 66.39
C THR A 654 5.92 -35.31 67.17
N ARG A 655 5.64 -36.47 67.76
CA ARG A 655 6.69 -37.31 68.39
C ARG A 655 7.77 -37.74 67.39
N ALA A 656 7.39 -37.97 66.13
CA ALA A 656 8.26 -38.31 65.01
C ALA A 656 9.06 -37.11 64.44
N GLY A 657 9.09 -35.96 65.12
CA GLY A 657 9.91 -34.81 64.74
C GLY A 657 9.36 -33.94 63.61
N ARG A 658 8.38 -34.42 62.83
CA ARG A 658 7.71 -33.67 61.76
C ARG A 658 6.68 -32.69 62.31
N LEU A 659 6.48 -31.56 61.62
CA LEU A 659 5.32 -30.68 61.84
C LEU A 659 4.03 -31.41 61.44
N LEU A 660 2.96 -31.15 62.19
CA LEU A 660 1.61 -31.63 61.90
C LEU A 660 1.07 -30.94 60.63
N GLY A 661 0.38 -31.69 59.78
CA GLY A 661 -0.13 -31.19 58.51
C GLY A 661 -1.64 -30.89 58.52
N THR A 662 -2.12 -30.40 57.38
CA THR A 662 -3.53 -30.23 57.02
C THR A 662 -3.93 -31.17 55.88
N LYS A 663 -5.23 -31.22 55.53
CA LYS A 663 -5.72 -31.91 54.33
C LYS A 663 -5.02 -31.45 53.03
N SER A 664 -4.67 -30.17 52.97
CA SER A 664 -3.98 -29.51 51.85
C SER A 664 -2.46 -29.72 51.84
N GLY A 665 -1.92 -30.58 52.73
CA GLY A 665 -0.48 -30.87 52.82
C GLY A 665 0.37 -29.75 53.43
N ARG A 666 -0.24 -28.63 53.85
CA ARG A 666 0.45 -27.50 54.48
C ARG A 666 0.67 -27.77 55.98
N PRO A 667 1.67 -27.16 56.63
CA PRO A 667 1.81 -27.21 58.08
C PRO A 667 0.58 -26.61 58.77
N TYR A 668 0.02 -27.32 59.75
CA TYR A 668 -1.05 -26.79 60.60
C TYR A 668 -0.52 -25.69 61.51
N ALA A 669 -1.21 -24.54 61.56
CA ALA A 669 -0.76 -23.37 62.29
C ALA A 669 -1.88 -22.67 63.08
N LEU A 670 -1.58 -22.29 64.33
CA LEU A 670 -2.41 -21.45 65.18
C LEU A 670 -1.72 -20.11 65.48
N ASP A 671 -2.49 -19.02 65.44
CA ASP A 671 -2.08 -17.72 65.99
C ASP A 671 -2.42 -17.65 67.48
N ILE A 672 -1.40 -17.77 68.33
CA ILE A 672 -1.57 -17.87 69.78
C ILE A 672 -2.05 -16.54 70.39
N ALA A 673 -1.92 -15.42 69.68
CA ALA A 673 -2.50 -14.15 70.11
C ALA A 673 -4.04 -14.18 70.18
N LYS A 674 -4.67 -14.96 69.28
CA LYS A 674 -6.13 -15.10 69.18
C LYS A 674 -6.75 -16.09 70.17
N LEU A 675 -5.94 -16.93 70.81
CA LEU A 675 -6.40 -17.84 71.87
C LEU A 675 -6.68 -17.04 73.16
N PRO A 676 -7.77 -17.30 73.90
CA PRO A 676 -8.10 -16.54 75.11
C PRO A 676 -7.09 -16.78 76.23
N VAL A 677 -6.82 -15.74 77.04
CA VAL A 677 -6.22 -15.92 78.38
C VAL A 677 -7.35 -16.28 79.34
N ARG A 678 -7.41 -17.55 79.76
CA ARG A 678 -8.24 -17.95 80.90
C ARG A 678 -7.39 -17.83 82.17
N LYS A 679 -7.99 -17.31 83.24
CA LYS A 679 -7.31 -17.14 84.54
C LYS A 679 -7.04 -18.49 85.17
#